data_AF-A0A518C9N0-F1
#
_entry.id   AF-A0A518C9N0-F1
#
_cell.length_a   1.000
_cell.length_b   1.000
_cell.length_c   1.000
_cell.angle_alpha   90.00
_cell.angle_beta   90.00
_cell.angle_gamma   90.00
#
_symmetry.space_group_name_H-M   'P 1'
#
loop_
_entity.id
_entity.type
_entity.pdbx_description
1 polymer ?
#
loop_
_entity_poly.entity_id
_entity_poly.type
_entity_poly.pdbx_seq_one_letter_code
_entity_poly.pdbx_strand_id
1 'polypeptide(L)'
;MLFRRNLFRRTLLVVAIALLAFSSARVGRGETHLDWNKLPDLPNPLGVAGPFAGISGSALIVAGGANFPQPVWQSNKQWVDTIHVLAPTDEGYAWKEGGSLPRPTAYGASVSTRHGVLCVGGNDAEQVFSDAYFLRWNGQQIETVPCAPLPRPIVYAQATMIGETVYVACGQSEPALSSATNALWSLDLSQPGQPKDFQWKELPPLPGPTRAFAMVAAQHDGFNDAIYVIGGRRDADGQTQFLQDVWQFVPKTNTWRQRKDAPRVMMAGEAIGVGQSHIFVLSRADQSNWGKEDELKDNHPGFPKEAYAYHTITDSWIRAGETPASPVTTTAVRWGNSIILPSGEIRPRVRSPHIWKITPSTPAKSFGVLNYVVLFGYLLAMVGIGVYFTQKNKNTDDYFRGGKQIPWWAAGCSIFATMLSSLTFTGLPSKAFAQDWVYAVSNLTIPFVAILAVFVALPFYRRIDATSAYEYLEMRFGRLTRMFASMSFVFFHLFRMAIVMSLTALALAVATPLTPVQSVLLMGVLSIVYCTMGGIEAVIWTDTIQTFVLLGGAILALALLVGGIEGGFAGFWEIAHTADKFNMVNANWDVTNAQVALWVIVAGAVAQNVSSYTADQAVVQRYVTTSTEKLAARSIWMSAILTIPATLLFFGIGTALFAYYQSQPDKLDPLITTDQIFPLFIAREIPVGLAGLIVAGVFAAAQSTVSTSMNSSATTIIVDFLRPLSFCTTERGYLNAARICTFAVGTIGTLLGLLFVNPDIRSLFDAFIMILGIFMGILGGLFLLGAFTRRTNQLGALCGALVGAVTMLALWKFTKVNGFVYPAAGLSVCFIVGYLASFVTGQSPRDLSGLTIYDAPTSDADHVQVEVSHPAN
;
A
#
# COMPACT_ATOMS: atom_id res chain seq x y z
N MET A 1 11.13 -41.13 21.91
CA MET A 1 11.21 -39.87 22.68
C MET A 1 12.54 -39.13 22.52
N LEU A 2 13.70 -39.80 22.63
CA LEU A 2 15.04 -39.20 22.46
C LEU A 2 15.28 -38.56 21.07
N PHE A 3 14.75 -39.18 20.00
CA PHE A 3 14.93 -38.67 18.62
C PHE A 3 14.26 -37.30 18.39
N ARG A 4 13.06 -37.08 18.95
CA ARG A 4 12.33 -35.79 18.87
C ARG A 4 13.04 -34.68 19.66
N ARG A 5 13.66 -35.01 20.80
CA ARG A 5 14.43 -34.06 21.63
C ARG A 5 15.73 -33.61 20.96
N ASN A 6 16.41 -34.52 20.24
CA ASN A 6 17.67 -34.22 19.54
C ASN A 6 17.45 -33.42 18.25
N LEU A 7 16.38 -33.70 17.50
CA LEU A 7 16.03 -32.90 16.34
C LEU A 7 15.70 -31.45 16.76
N PHE A 8 14.90 -31.29 17.82
CA PHE A 8 14.54 -29.97 18.38
C PHE A 8 15.75 -29.15 18.83
N ARG A 9 16.70 -29.75 19.56
CA ARG A 9 17.93 -29.06 19.98
C ARG A 9 18.81 -28.65 18.80
N ARG A 10 18.91 -29.50 17.76
CA ARG A 10 19.71 -29.20 16.57
C ARG A 10 19.10 -28.08 15.74
N THR A 11 17.77 -28.05 15.58
CA THR A 11 17.09 -26.97 14.85
C THR A 11 17.20 -25.64 15.58
N LEU A 12 17.01 -25.62 16.91
CA LEU A 12 17.20 -24.43 17.75
C LEU A 12 18.63 -23.88 17.69
N LEU A 13 19.62 -24.78 17.70
CA LEU A 13 21.04 -24.41 17.64
C LEU A 13 21.43 -23.85 16.26
N VAL A 14 20.94 -24.44 15.17
CA VAL A 14 21.21 -23.96 13.80
C VAL A 14 20.57 -22.59 13.56
N VAL A 15 19.33 -22.39 14.05
CA VAL A 15 18.66 -21.08 13.99
C VAL A 15 19.44 -20.06 14.84
N ALA A 16 19.81 -20.38 16.07
CA ALA A 16 20.57 -19.47 16.93
C ALA A 16 21.96 -19.09 16.36
N ILE A 17 22.68 -20.04 15.75
CA ILE A 17 24.02 -19.79 15.16
C ILE A 17 23.92 -18.95 13.88
N ALA A 18 22.91 -19.19 13.03
CA ALA A 18 22.70 -18.37 11.83
C ALA A 18 22.37 -16.90 12.17
N LEU A 19 21.76 -16.65 13.34
CA LEU A 19 21.33 -15.32 13.77
C LEU A 19 22.45 -14.49 14.42
N LEU A 20 23.47 -15.13 14.98
CA LEU A 20 24.62 -14.44 15.60
C LEU A 20 25.65 -13.95 14.57
N ALA A 21 25.58 -14.41 13.33
CA ALA A 21 26.51 -14.04 12.27
C ALA A 21 26.24 -12.66 11.63
N PHE A 22 25.16 -11.97 12.00
CA PHE A 22 24.71 -10.73 11.33
C PHE A 22 25.04 -9.42 12.06
N SER A 23 25.85 -9.43 13.12
CA SER A 23 26.11 -8.22 13.92
C SER A 23 27.45 -7.54 13.58
N SER A 24 27.53 -6.85 12.43
CA SER A 24 28.51 -5.76 12.28
C SER A 24 28.11 -4.75 11.21
N ALA A 25 27.56 -3.61 11.63
CA ALA A 25 27.61 -2.38 10.84
C ALA A 25 27.74 -1.18 11.78
N ARG A 26 28.70 -0.30 11.49
CA ARG A 26 28.97 0.94 12.22
C ARG A 26 27.82 1.94 12.01
N VAL A 27 27.50 2.67 13.07
CA VAL A 27 26.44 3.68 13.13
C VAL A 27 26.99 5.01 12.60
N GLY A 28 26.45 5.47 11.47
CA GLY A 28 26.48 6.88 11.07
C GLY A 28 25.15 7.53 11.44
N ARG A 29 25.20 8.74 12.00
CA ARG A 29 24.05 9.65 12.03
C ARG A 29 23.94 10.33 10.66
N GLY A 30 22.73 10.72 10.29
CA GLY A 30 22.53 11.92 9.48
C GLY A 30 22.01 11.65 8.09
N GLU A 31 20.91 12.35 7.78
CA GLU A 31 20.47 12.84 6.47
C GLU A 31 20.25 11.81 5.35
N THR A 32 19.18 12.00 4.57
CA THR A 32 19.03 11.33 3.28
C THR A 32 20.15 11.84 2.38
N HIS A 33 21.06 10.97 1.96
CA HIS A 33 22.14 11.36 1.07
C HIS A 33 21.64 11.27 -0.37
N LEU A 34 21.74 12.39 -1.10
CA LEU A 34 21.65 12.38 -2.56
C LEU A 34 23.04 12.03 -3.09
N ASP A 35 23.24 10.81 -3.59
CA ASP A 35 24.51 10.41 -4.16
C ASP A 35 24.60 10.88 -5.62
N TRP A 36 25.40 11.92 -5.85
CA TRP A 36 25.62 12.52 -7.16
C TRP A 36 26.81 11.86 -7.87
N ASN A 37 26.54 11.17 -8.97
CA ASN A 37 27.55 10.55 -9.82
C ASN A 37 27.50 11.18 -11.21
N LYS A 38 28.67 11.36 -11.82
CA LYS A 38 28.77 11.90 -13.17
C LYS A 38 28.70 10.77 -14.20
N LEU A 39 27.79 10.89 -15.17
CA LEU A 39 27.76 10.06 -16.38
C LEU A 39 28.62 10.70 -17.48
N PRO A 40 28.89 10.01 -18.60
CA PRO A 40 29.60 10.60 -19.72
C PRO A 40 29.01 11.96 -20.13
N ASP A 41 29.88 12.96 -20.28
CA ASP A 41 29.48 14.32 -20.67
C ASP A 41 28.74 14.31 -22.00
N LEU A 42 27.77 15.22 -22.14
CA LEU A 42 27.07 15.46 -23.40
C LEU A 42 28.12 15.73 -24.51
N PRO A 43 27.98 15.14 -25.72
CA PRO A 43 28.94 15.34 -26.80
C PRO A 43 29.12 16.81 -27.19
N ASN A 44 28.10 17.66 -26.96
CA ASN A 44 28.22 19.10 -27.04
C ASN A 44 29.03 19.66 -25.86
N PRO A 45 30.28 20.14 -26.06
CA PRO A 45 31.17 20.52 -24.97
C PRO A 45 30.73 21.78 -24.21
N LEU A 46 29.89 22.62 -24.82
CA LEU A 46 29.31 23.80 -24.15
C LEU A 46 28.12 23.41 -23.28
N GLY A 47 27.53 22.24 -23.48
CA GLY A 47 26.22 21.90 -22.96
C GLY A 47 25.10 22.72 -23.60
N VAL A 48 23.89 22.51 -23.13
CA VAL A 48 22.66 23.16 -23.61
C VAL A 48 21.72 23.48 -22.44
N ALA A 49 20.94 24.54 -22.59
CA ALA A 49 19.86 24.92 -21.69
C ALA A 49 18.51 24.67 -22.37
N GLY A 50 17.54 24.18 -21.61
CA GLY A 50 16.22 23.78 -22.08
C GLY A 50 16.21 22.67 -23.12
N PRO A 51 17.05 21.61 -23.06
CA PRO A 51 16.87 20.47 -23.95
C PRO A 51 15.57 19.76 -23.59
N PHE A 52 14.95 19.09 -24.57
CA PHE A 52 14.03 18.01 -24.26
C PHE A 52 14.84 16.82 -23.71
N ALA A 53 14.36 16.22 -22.63
CA ALA A 53 15.00 15.04 -22.06
C ALA A 53 13.99 14.00 -21.58
N GLY A 54 14.34 12.73 -21.75
CA GLY A 54 13.52 11.61 -21.28
C GLY A 54 14.10 10.25 -21.63
N ILE A 55 13.45 9.18 -21.15
CA ILE A 55 13.79 7.80 -21.48
C ILE A 55 12.87 7.28 -22.59
N SER A 56 13.46 6.63 -23.58
CA SER A 56 12.76 5.79 -24.55
C SER A 56 13.39 4.40 -24.57
N GLY A 57 12.60 3.39 -24.22
CA GLY A 57 13.12 2.04 -23.97
C GLY A 57 14.09 2.05 -22.79
N SER A 58 15.35 1.69 -23.05
CA SER A 58 16.41 1.70 -22.03
C SER A 58 17.37 2.89 -22.15
N ALA A 59 17.16 3.81 -23.10
CA ALA A 59 18.11 4.88 -23.43
C ALA A 59 17.61 6.27 -22.99
N LEU A 60 18.54 7.12 -22.55
CA LEU A 60 18.30 8.53 -22.28
C LEU A 60 18.46 9.34 -23.56
N ILE A 61 17.47 10.17 -23.87
CA ILE A 61 17.49 11.11 -24.99
C ILE A 61 17.72 12.52 -24.42
N VAL A 62 18.65 13.27 -25.03
CA VAL A 62 18.84 14.70 -24.82
C VAL A 62 18.79 15.37 -26.19
N ALA A 63 17.74 16.15 -26.44
CA ALA A 63 17.43 16.69 -27.76
C ALA A 63 17.27 18.21 -27.75
N GLY A 64 17.94 18.88 -28.69
CA GLY A 64 17.89 20.33 -28.84
C GLY A 64 18.50 21.10 -27.67
N GLY A 65 17.90 22.23 -27.35
CA GLY A 65 18.37 23.18 -26.34
C GLY A 65 19.10 24.37 -26.95
N ALA A 66 19.59 25.26 -26.09
CA ALA A 66 20.25 26.49 -26.50
C ALA A 66 21.53 26.78 -25.70
N ASN A 67 22.53 27.35 -26.36
CA ASN A 67 23.79 27.75 -25.75
C ASN A 67 24.32 29.09 -26.28
N PHE A 68 25.51 29.49 -25.83
CA PHE A 68 26.21 30.68 -26.29
C PHE A 68 27.60 30.25 -26.80
N PRO A 69 27.91 30.46 -28.09
CA PRO A 69 29.25 30.20 -28.60
C PRO A 69 30.32 30.99 -27.85
N GLN A 70 31.54 30.47 -27.83
CA GLN A 70 32.69 31.21 -27.31
C GLN A 70 33.13 32.27 -28.32
N PRO A 71 33.45 33.50 -27.88
CA PRO A 71 33.37 34.01 -26.51
C PRO A 71 31.92 34.34 -26.06
N VAL A 72 31.50 33.81 -24.91
CA VAL A 72 30.10 33.80 -24.40
C VAL A 72 29.46 35.18 -24.29
N TRP A 73 30.21 36.19 -23.83
CA TRP A 73 29.68 37.54 -23.58
C TRP A 73 29.56 38.40 -24.85
N GLN A 74 30.13 37.96 -25.97
CA GLN A 74 30.09 38.67 -27.26
C GLN A 74 29.19 37.96 -28.27
N SER A 75 28.75 36.73 -27.95
CA SER A 75 27.94 35.90 -28.84
C SER A 75 26.46 35.99 -28.49
N ASN A 76 25.62 35.84 -29.51
CA ASN A 76 24.18 35.69 -29.34
C ASN A 76 23.83 34.25 -28.96
N LYS A 77 22.67 34.07 -28.32
CA LYS A 77 22.12 32.74 -28.02
C LYS A 77 21.89 31.99 -29.33
N GLN A 78 22.27 30.72 -29.37
CA GLN A 78 22.02 29.81 -30.48
C GLN A 78 21.20 28.62 -30.01
N TRP A 79 20.22 28.23 -30.82
CA TRP A 79 19.41 27.03 -30.62
C TRP A 79 20.00 25.92 -31.49
N VAL A 80 19.95 24.69 -30.98
CA VAL A 80 20.41 23.51 -31.70
C VAL A 80 19.26 22.54 -31.90
N ASP A 81 19.37 21.69 -32.92
CA ASP A 81 18.42 20.63 -33.26
C ASP A 81 18.98 19.23 -32.99
N THR A 82 20.26 19.11 -32.64
CA THR A 82 20.94 17.82 -32.48
C THR A 82 20.28 16.96 -31.40
N ILE A 83 20.17 15.67 -31.66
CA ILE A 83 19.67 14.67 -30.70
C ILE A 83 20.80 13.73 -30.31
N HIS A 84 21.10 13.68 -29.02
CA HIS A 84 22.07 12.73 -28.46
C HIS A 84 21.35 11.65 -27.65
N VAL A 85 21.76 10.41 -27.83
CA VAL A 85 21.17 9.24 -27.16
C VAL A 85 22.24 8.54 -26.34
N LEU A 86 22.07 8.50 -25.02
CA LEU A 86 22.93 7.74 -24.12
C LEU A 86 22.30 6.37 -23.86
N ALA A 87 22.90 5.33 -24.44
CA ALA A 87 22.41 3.96 -24.34
C ALA A 87 23.28 3.13 -23.37
N PRO A 88 22.68 2.20 -22.60
CA PRO A 88 23.44 1.25 -21.79
C PRO A 88 24.22 0.28 -22.69
N THR A 89 25.40 -0.10 -22.25
CA THR A 89 26.33 -1.05 -22.91
C THR A 89 26.91 -1.98 -21.85
N ASP A 90 27.57 -3.06 -22.26
CA ASP A 90 28.23 -3.99 -21.32
C ASP A 90 29.29 -3.31 -20.44
N GLU A 91 29.89 -2.21 -20.92
CA GLU A 91 30.92 -1.42 -20.23
C GLU A 91 30.38 -0.17 -19.51
N GLY A 92 29.06 0.03 -19.48
CA GLY A 92 28.42 1.19 -18.85
C GLY A 92 27.48 1.93 -19.80
N TYR A 93 27.86 3.13 -20.25
CA TYR A 93 27.02 3.96 -21.12
C TYR A 93 27.81 4.56 -22.28
N ALA A 94 27.22 4.58 -23.47
CA ALA A 94 27.82 5.17 -24.66
C ALA A 94 26.85 6.10 -25.38
N TRP A 95 27.37 7.25 -25.83
CA TRP A 95 26.63 8.19 -26.66
C TRP A 95 26.51 7.69 -28.09
N LYS A 96 25.33 7.90 -28.68
CA LYS A 96 25.02 7.69 -30.08
C LYS A 96 24.38 8.94 -30.65
N GLU A 97 24.65 9.20 -31.92
CA GLU A 97 23.94 10.23 -32.68
C GLU A 97 22.50 9.77 -32.92
N GLY A 98 21.56 10.59 -32.48
CA GLY A 98 20.12 10.34 -32.61
C GLY A 98 19.49 10.95 -33.86
N GLY A 99 20.21 11.85 -34.55
CA GLY A 99 19.70 12.64 -35.67
C GLY A 99 19.41 14.09 -35.25
N SER A 100 18.42 14.72 -35.89
CA SER A 100 18.03 16.11 -35.61
C SER A 100 16.54 16.23 -35.35
N LEU A 101 16.17 17.18 -34.49
CA LEU A 101 14.81 17.67 -34.33
C LEU A 101 14.31 18.29 -35.65
N PRO A 102 12.98 18.41 -35.84
CA PRO A 102 12.42 19.05 -37.04
C PRO A 102 12.92 20.49 -37.27
N ARG A 103 13.36 21.16 -36.20
CA ARG A 103 13.98 22.49 -36.20
C ARG A 103 14.78 22.68 -34.91
N PRO A 104 15.70 23.67 -34.86
CA PRO A 104 16.34 24.07 -33.61
C PRO A 104 15.29 24.50 -32.58
N THR A 105 15.32 23.93 -31.38
CA THR A 105 14.27 24.18 -30.37
C THR A 105 14.83 24.03 -28.97
N ALA A 106 14.41 24.91 -28.05
CA ALA A 106 14.75 24.83 -26.64
C ALA A 106 13.56 25.21 -25.75
N TYR A 107 13.70 24.95 -24.46
CA TYR A 107 12.80 25.40 -23.39
C TYR A 107 11.35 24.95 -23.52
N GLY A 108 11.10 23.87 -24.27
CA GLY A 108 9.84 23.16 -24.26
C GLY A 108 9.74 22.19 -23.08
N ALA A 109 8.56 21.63 -22.87
CA ALA A 109 8.32 20.63 -21.84
C ALA A 109 8.55 19.21 -22.40
N SER A 110 9.13 18.32 -21.60
CA SER A 110 9.26 16.90 -21.97
C SER A 110 8.90 15.94 -20.85
N VAL A 111 8.39 14.76 -21.23
CA VAL A 111 8.10 13.67 -20.28
C VAL A 111 8.29 12.31 -20.94
N SER A 112 8.75 11.33 -20.18
CA SER A 112 8.96 9.95 -20.65
C SER A 112 7.64 9.18 -20.65
N THR A 113 7.32 8.49 -21.74
CA THR A 113 6.04 7.77 -21.92
C THR A 113 6.27 6.40 -22.56
N ARG A 114 5.22 5.56 -22.60
CA ARG A 114 5.25 4.29 -23.34
C ARG A 114 5.45 4.45 -24.86
N HIS A 115 5.18 5.63 -25.41
CA HIS A 115 5.34 5.96 -26.83
C HIS A 115 6.71 6.59 -27.15
N GLY A 116 7.56 6.81 -26.15
CA GLY A 116 8.82 7.56 -26.26
C GLY A 116 8.79 8.85 -25.43
N VAL A 117 9.71 9.75 -25.70
CA VAL A 117 9.80 11.05 -25.01
C VAL A 117 8.87 12.03 -25.69
N LEU A 118 7.78 12.41 -25.03
CA LEU A 118 6.90 13.46 -25.53
C LEU A 118 7.59 14.81 -25.35
N CYS A 119 7.73 15.55 -26.44
CA CYS A 119 8.31 16.89 -26.51
C CYS A 119 7.19 17.86 -26.92
N VAL A 120 7.01 18.94 -26.16
CA VAL A 120 5.87 19.86 -26.32
C VAL A 120 6.32 21.31 -26.22
N GLY A 121 5.94 22.11 -27.22
CA GLY A 121 6.21 23.54 -27.26
C GLY A 121 7.69 23.88 -27.42
N GLY A 122 8.13 24.92 -26.73
CA GLY A 122 9.49 25.47 -26.83
C GLY A 122 9.54 26.68 -27.75
N ASN A 123 10.75 27.16 -28.02
CA ASN A 123 10.98 28.30 -28.89
C ASN A 123 12.30 28.18 -29.65
N ASP A 124 12.42 28.99 -30.71
CA ASP A 124 13.67 29.34 -31.37
C ASP A 124 13.98 30.84 -31.14
N ALA A 125 14.84 31.42 -31.99
CA ALA A 125 15.18 32.84 -31.93
C ALA A 125 14.03 33.79 -32.31
N GLU A 126 13.00 33.30 -33.00
CA GLU A 126 11.99 34.11 -33.67
C GLU A 126 10.60 33.94 -33.04
N GLN A 127 10.21 32.71 -32.66
CA GLN A 127 8.85 32.39 -32.26
C GLN A 127 8.75 31.31 -31.18
N VAL A 128 7.58 31.23 -30.55
CA VAL A 128 7.18 30.18 -29.61
C VAL A 128 6.33 29.16 -30.36
N PHE A 129 6.51 27.88 -30.06
CA PHE A 129 5.85 26.77 -30.76
C PHE A 129 4.70 26.17 -29.95
N SER A 130 3.71 25.63 -30.66
CA SER A 130 2.69 24.72 -30.12
C SER A 130 2.92 23.27 -30.53
N ASP A 131 3.99 22.98 -31.28
CA ASP A 131 4.29 21.64 -31.80
C ASP A 131 4.40 20.61 -30.67
N ALA A 132 3.93 19.38 -30.95
CA ALA A 132 4.10 18.24 -30.06
C ALA A 132 4.51 17.01 -30.88
N TYR A 133 5.47 16.24 -30.39
CA TYR A 133 5.91 15.00 -31.03
C TYR A 133 6.59 14.07 -30.02
N PHE A 134 6.62 12.78 -30.33
CA PHE A 134 7.35 11.79 -29.56
C PHE A 134 8.69 11.50 -30.22
N LEU A 135 9.75 11.42 -29.41
CA LEU A 135 11.05 10.89 -29.83
C LEU A 135 11.15 9.44 -29.36
N ARG A 136 11.20 8.51 -30.32
CA ARG A 136 11.27 7.07 -30.06
C ARG A 136 12.64 6.52 -30.45
N TRP A 137 13.31 5.88 -29.50
CA TRP A 137 14.56 5.18 -29.76
C TRP A 137 14.30 3.76 -30.26
N ASN A 138 14.79 3.42 -31.46
CA ASN A 138 14.65 2.09 -32.05
C ASN A 138 15.90 1.20 -31.92
N GLY A 139 16.93 1.66 -31.21
CA GLY A 139 18.22 0.96 -31.05
C GLY A 139 19.35 1.50 -31.95
N GLN A 140 19.01 2.22 -33.03
CA GLN A 140 19.96 2.82 -33.97
C GLN A 140 19.78 4.32 -34.15
N GLN A 141 18.55 4.80 -34.34
CA GLN A 141 18.24 6.22 -34.57
C GLN A 141 16.96 6.63 -33.85
N ILE A 142 16.72 7.95 -33.76
CA ILE A 142 15.47 8.47 -33.24
C ILE A 142 14.44 8.56 -34.36
N GLU A 143 13.25 8.06 -34.06
CA GLU A 143 12.07 8.25 -34.87
C GLU A 143 11.20 9.33 -34.24
N THR A 144 10.92 10.39 -34.99
CA THR A 144 10.03 11.47 -34.58
C THR A 144 8.60 11.14 -35.01
N VAL A 145 7.73 10.89 -34.03
CA VAL A 145 6.32 10.56 -34.27
C VAL A 145 5.45 11.78 -33.95
N PRO A 146 4.71 12.32 -34.93
CA PRO A 146 3.84 13.49 -34.71
C PRO A 146 2.77 13.24 -33.64
N CYS A 147 2.52 14.26 -32.82
CA CYS A 147 1.41 14.32 -31.86
C CYS A 147 0.53 15.53 -32.20
N ALA A 148 -0.73 15.54 -31.73
CA ALA A 148 -1.55 16.74 -31.86
C ALA A 148 -0.89 17.93 -31.16
N PRO A 149 -0.84 19.11 -31.81
CA PRO A 149 -0.22 20.30 -31.23
C PRO A 149 -1.02 20.80 -30.02
N LEU A 150 -0.35 21.53 -29.14
CA LEU A 150 -1.02 22.24 -28.05
C LEU A 150 -2.03 23.27 -28.58
N PRO A 151 -3.09 23.58 -27.80
CA PRO A 151 -4.06 24.60 -28.18
C PRO A 151 -3.45 26.00 -28.40
N ARG A 152 -2.32 26.29 -27.74
CA ARG A 152 -1.58 27.55 -27.86
C ARG A 152 -0.07 27.29 -27.77
N PRO A 153 0.76 28.15 -28.40
CA PRO A 153 2.20 28.08 -28.21
C PRO A 153 2.59 28.25 -26.74
N ILE A 154 3.62 27.51 -26.29
CA ILE A 154 4.10 27.61 -24.92
C ILE A 154 5.61 27.38 -24.82
N VAL A 155 6.29 28.16 -23.98
CA VAL A 155 7.70 27.98 -23.61
C VAL A 155 7.88 28.16 -22.10
N TYR A 156 8.92 27.55 -21.53
CA TYR A 156 9.21 27.53 -20.08
C TYR A 156 8.07 26.96 -19.23
N ALA A 157 7.27 26.08 -19.84
CA ALA A 157 6.35 25.18 -19.16
C ALA A 157 7.10 23.90 -18.73
N GLN A 158 6.51 23.15 -17.81
CA GLN A 158 6.97 21.80 -17.48
C GLN A 158 5.85 20.78 -17.62
N ALA A 159 6.25 19.54 -17.86
CA ALA A 159 5.36 18.40 -18.02
C ALA A 159 5.60 17.37 -16.92
N THR A 160 4.52 16.74 -16.47
CA THR A 160 4.56 15.56 -15.60
C THR A 160 3.53 14.55 -16.07
N MET A 161 3.50 13.36 -15.46
CA MET A 161 2.58 12.29 -15.83
C MET A 161 2.02 11.58 -14.59
N ILE A 162 0.72 11.29 -14.62
CA ILE A 162 0.04 10.41 -13.66
C ILE A 162 -0.59 9.27 -14.46
N GLY A 163 -0.20 8.03 -14.19
CA GLY A 163 -0.62 6.87 -14.98
C GLY A 163 -0.21 7.01 -16.45
N GLU A 164 -1.19 7.11 -17.35
CA GLU A 164 -0.98 7.31 -18.79
C GLU A 164 -1.42 8.70 -19.27
N THR A 165 -1.69 9.63 -18.34
CA THR A 165 -2.11 10.98 -18.67
C THR A 165 -0.97 11.95 -18.40
N VAL A 166 -0.55 12.68 -19.46
CA VAL A 166 0.43 13.75 -19.37
C VAL A 166 -0.27 15.04 -18.99
N TYR A 167 0.42 15.87 -18.19
CA TYR A 167 -0.04 17.20 -17.82
C TYR A 167 1.06 18.22 -18.10
N VAL A 168 0.68 19.34 -18.71
CA VAL A 168 1.57 20.48 -19.01
C VAL A 168 1.01 21.72 -18.33
N ALA A 169 1.81 22.40 -17.52
CA ALA A 169 1.34 23.52 -16.72
C ALA A 169 2.20 24.78 -16.87
N CYS A 170 1.52 25.94 -16.83
CA CYS A 170 2.11 27.28 -16.83
C CYS A 170 3.02 27.54 -18.06
N GLY A 171 3.93 28.51 -17.96
CA GLY A 171 4.79 28.93 -19.05
C GLY A 171 4.34 30.27 -19.64
N GLN A 172 4.88 30.64 -20.79
CA GLN A 172 4.54 31.89 -21.50
C GLN A 172 4.26 31.60 -22.97
N SER A 173 3.29 32.30 -23.57
CA SER A 173 2.87 32.06 -24.95
C SER A 173 3.65 32.87 -25.99
N GLU A 174 4.36 33.90 -25.55
CA GLU A 174 5.22 34.75 -26.35
C GLU A 174 6.61 34.88 -25.69
N PRO A 175 7.62 35.46 -26.37
CA PRO A 175 8.94 35.65 -25.76
C PRO A 175 8.95 36.54 -24.51
N ALA A 176 7.98 37.45 -24.38
CA ALA A 176 7.86 38.35 -23.23
C ALA A 176 7.20 37.67 -22.02
N LEU A 177 7.73 37.91 -20.82
CA LEU A 177 7.21 37.35 -19.57
C LEU A 177 5.79 37.85 -19.23
N SER A 178 5.36 38.98 -19.80
CA SER A 178 3.98 39.49 -19.71
C SER A 178 2.94 38.54 -20.32
N SER A 179 3.37 37.63 -21.21
CA SER A 179 2.54 36.57 -21.78
C SER A 179 2.51 35.29 -20.93
N ALA A 180 3.01 35.34 -19.69
CA ALA A 180 2.92 34.23 -18.76
C ALA A 180 1.46 33.78 -18.57
N THR A 181 1.25 32.48 -18.39
CA THR A 181 -0.08 31.87 -18.29
C THR A 181 -0.23 31.12 -16.98
N ASN A 182 -1.46 30.75 -16.66
CA ASN A 182 -1.82 29.82 -15.58
C ASN A 182 -2.48 28.55 -16.16
N ALA A 183 -2.27 28.28 -17.45
CA ALA A 183 -2.91 27.18 -18.15
C ALA A 183 -2.45 25.83 -17.60
N LEU A 184 -3.37 24.86 -17.63
CA LEU A 184 -3.10 23.46 -17.35
C LEU A 184 -3.78 22.63 -18.45
N TRP A 185 -2.99 21.85 -19.17
CA TRP A 185 -3.48 20.93 -20.19
C TRP A 185 -3.20 19.49 -19.81
N SER A 186 -4.06 18.57 -20.26
CA SER A 186 -3.82 17.14 -20.19
C SER A 186 -3.94 16.43 -21.53
N LEU A 187 -3.19 15.34 -21.68
CA LEU A 187 -3.22 14.44 -22.83
C LEU A 187 -3.30 13.00 -22.32
N ASP A 188 -4.41 12.32 -22.61
CA ASP A 188 -4.63 10.92 -22.22
C ASP A 188 -4.07 9.98 -23.29
N LEU A 189 -2.96 9.31 -22.96
CA LEU A 189 -2.28 8.40 -23.86
C LEU A 189 -2.89 6.99 -23.85
N SER A 190 -3.86 6.71 -22.97
CA SER A 190 -4.48 5.38 -22.85
C SER A 190 -5.45 5.06 -23.98
N GLN A 191 -5.90 6.08 -24.71
CA GLN A 191 -6.89 5.94 -25.79
C GLN A 191 -6.32 5.14 -26.98
N PRO A 192 -7.15 4.28 -27.62
CA PRO A 192 -6.74 3.59 -28.84
C PRO A 192 -6.56 4.60 -29.98
N GLY A 193 -5.46 4.51 -30.72
CA GLY A 193 -5.20 5.41 -31.85
C GLY A 193 -3.72 5.61 -32.12
N GLN A 194 -3.40 6.42 -33.15
CA GLN A 194 -2.03 6.90 -33.36
C GLN A 194 -1.79 8.16 -32.53
N PRO A 195 -0.54 8.47 -32.13
CA PRO A 195 -0.26 9.65 -31.30
C PRO A 195 -0.76 10.99 -31.84
N LYS A 196 -0.86 11.12 -33.17
CA LYS A 196 -1.41 12.30 -33.85
C LYS A 196 -2.91 12.51 -33.62
N ASP A 197 -3.63 11.45 -33.24
CA ASP A 197 -5.09 11.47 -33.06
C ASP A 197 -5.47 11.86 -31.63
N PHE A 198 -4.52 11.82 -30.69
CA PHE A 198 -4.74 12.22 -29.29
C PHE A 198 -5.17 13.69 -29.20
N GLN A 199 -5.99 14.03 -28.22
CA GLN A 199 -6.55 15.37 -28.07
C GLN A 199 -6.13 15.98 -26.74
N TRP A 200 -5.54 17.17 -26.80
CA TRP A 200 -5.28 17.98 -25.60
C TRP A 200 -6.59 18.50 -25.02
N LYS A 201 -6.70 18.38 -23.70
CA LYS A 201 -7.83 18.91 -22.93
C LYS A 201 -7.34 20.03 -22.03
N GLU A 202 -7.98 21.19 -22.09
CA GLU A 202 -7.77 22.26 -21.12
C GLU A 202 -8.50 21.93 -19.81
N LEU A 203 -7.79 22.05 -18.70
CA LEU A 203 -8.27 21.81 -17.35
C LEU A 203 -8.44 23.16 -16.63
N PRO A 204 -9.12 23.20 -15.46
CA PRO A 204 -9.23 24.43 -14.69
C PRO A 204 -7.84 25.05 -14.48
N PRO A 205 -7.65 26.33 -14.85
CA PRO A 205 -6.35 26.98 -14.74
C PRO A 205 -5.94 27.15 -13.28
N LEU A 206 -4.65 27.32 -13.04
CA LEU A 206 -4.11 27.58 -11.71
C LEU A 206 -4.74 28.90 -11.16
N PRO A 207 -5.36 28.89 -9.95
CA PRO A 207 -6.07 30.06 -9.43
C PRO A 207 -5.17 31.23 -9.02
N GLY A 208 -3.90 30.97 -8.73
CA GLY A 208 -2.89 31.98 -8.44
C GLY A 208 -2.48 32.81 -9.67
N PRO A 209 -1.50 33.72 -9.51
CA PRO A 209 -1.04 34.57 -10.60
C PRO A 209 -0.43 33.74 -11.75
N THR A 210 -0.51 34.30 -12.97
CA THR A 210 0.17 33.74 -14.15
C THR A 210 1.67 33.64 -13.90
N ARG A 211 2.33 32.65 -14.49
CA ARG A 211 3.75 32.38 -14.22
C ARG A 211 4.43 31.59 -15.34
N ALA A 212 5.72 31.82 -15.49
CA ALA A 212 6.61 30.97 -16.27
C ALA A 212 7.74 30.46 -15.35
N PHE A 213 8.52 29.48 -15.82
CA PHE A 213 9.64 28.91 -15.08
C PHE A 213 9.23 28.29 -13.73
N ALA A 214 7.97 27.87 -13.60
CA ALA A 214 7.51 27.09 -12.45
C ALA A 214 8.00 25.65 -12.59
N MET A 215 8.19 24.97 -11.46
CA MET A 215 8.48 23.54 -11.47
C MET A 215 7.18 22.75 -11.32
N VAL A 216 7.06 21.62 -12.03
CA VAL A 216 5.85 20.81 -12.06
C VAL A 216 6.19 19.35 -11.77
N ALA A 217 5.62 18.79 -10.70
CA ALA A 217 5.83 17.40 -10.30
C ALA A 217 4.51 16.67 -10.05
N ALA A 218 4.49 15.35 -10.25
CA ALA A 218 3.38 14.51 -9.81
C ALA A 218 3.76 13.75 -8.54
N GLN A 219 2.85 13.68 -7.58
CA GLN A 219 3.02 12.89 -6.35
C GLN A 219 1.66 12.60 -5.69
N HIS A 220 1.58 11.52 -4.91
CA HIS A 220 0.40 11.17 -4.12
C HIS A 220 0.27 12.03 -2.86
N ASP A 221 -0.94 12.48 -2.53
CA ASP A 221 -1.20 13.42 -1.43
C ASP A 221 -1.73 12.78 -0.15
N GLY A 222 -1.86 11.45 -0.14
CA GLY A 222 -2.49 10.67 0.92
C GLY A 222 -3.88 10.16 0.52
N PHE A 223 -4.55 10.79 -0.42
CA PHE A 223 -5.86 10.40 -0.96
C PHE A 223 -5.82 10.13 -2.48
N ASN A 224 -5.14 10.98 -3.25
CA ASN A 224 -5.11 10.96 -4.70
C ASN A 224 -3.70 11.25 -5.22
N ASP A 225 -3.42 10.77 -6.42
CA ASP A 225 -2.33 11.33 -7.22
C ASP A 225 -2.67 12.77 -7.61
N ALA A 226 -1.71 13.67 -7.43
CA ALA A 226 -1.88 15.10 -7.64
C ALA A 226 -0.68 15.71 -8.38
N ILE A 227 -0.92 16.87 -8.97
CA ILE A 227 0.09 17.68 -9.66
C ILE A 227 0.43 18.86 -8.77
N TYR A 228 1.72 19.15 -8.63
CA TYR A 228 2.23 20.25 -7.83
C TYR A 228 2.93 21.24 -8.74
N VAL A 229 2.53 22.51 -8.65
CA VAL A 229 3.18 23.64 -9.31
C VAL A 229 3.88 24.46 -8.23
N ILE A 230 5.20 24.60 -8.34
CA ILE A 230 6.06 25.20 -7.31
C ILE A 230 6.73 26.45 -7.88
N GLY A 231 6.46 27.60 -7.25
CA GLY A 231 7.15 28.86 -7.50
C GLY A 231 7.00 29.38 -8.94
N GLY A 232 8.13 29.83 -9.51
CA GLY A 232 8.20 30.50 -10.81
C GLY A 232 8.28 32.03 -10.70
N ARG A 233 8.12 32.70 -11.83
CA ARG A 233 8.15 34.17 -11.92
C ARG A 233 7.14 34.70 -12.93
N ARG A 234 6.84 35.99 -12.83
CA ARG A 234 5.94 36.69 -13.74
C ARG A 234 6.33 38.15 -13.93
N ASP A 235 5.70 38.79 -14.91
CA ASP A 235 5.68 40.23 -15.02
C ASP A 235 4.52 40.80 -14.19
N ALA A 236 4.84 41.79 -13.36
CA ALA A 236 3.91 42.60 -12.61
C ALA A 236 4.23 44.07 -12.91
N ASP A 237 3.51 44.64 -13.88
CA ASP A 237 3.65 46.04 -14.31
C ASP A 237 5.07 46.41 -14.77
N GLY A 238 5.69 45.53 -15.57
CA GLY A 238 7.05 45.72 -16.10
C GLY A 238 8.16 45.39 -15.10
N GLN A 239 7.82 44.91 -13.90
CA GLN A 239 8.77 44.41 -12.91
C GLN A 239 8.63 42.89 -12.76
N THR A 240 9.77 42.19 -12.61
CA THR A 240 9.73 40.75 -12.35
C THR A 240 9.30 40.48 -10.90
N GLN A 241 8.18 39.79 -10.74
CA GLN A 241 7.73 39.26 -9.46
C GLN A 241 8.09 37.78 -9.33
N PHE A 242 8.73 37.42 -8.22
CA PHE A 242 9.09 36.04 -7.89
C PHE A 242 8.05 35.40 -6.98
N LEU A 243 7.76 34.12 -7.22
CA LEU A 243 6.71 33.39 -6.51
C LEU A 243 7.31 32.29 -5.63
N GLN A 244 6.70 32.08 -4.46
CA GLN A 244 7.03 31.01 -3.51
C GLN A 244 5.85 30.07 -3.29
N ASP A 245 4.69 30.39 -3.83
CA ASP A 245 3.46 29.63 -3.63
C ASP A 245 3.57 28.24 -4.26
N VAL A 246 2.89 27.29 -3.61
CA VAL A 246 2.79 25.90 -4.05
C VAL A 246 1.32 25.58 -4.26
N TRP A 247 0.98 25.14 -5.46
CA TRP A 247 -0.39 24.78 -5.83
C TRP A 247 -0.49 23.31 -6.15
N GLN A 248 -1.49 22.67 -5.57
CA GLN A 248 -1.83 21.27 -5.80
C GLN A 248 -3.09 21.19 -6.67
N PHE A 249 -3.05 20.44 -7.76
CA PHE A 249 -4.21 20.07 -8.56
C PHE A 249 -4.50 18.58 -8.43
N VAL A 250 -5.75 18.23 -8.15
CA VAL A 250 -6.21 16.83 -8.09
C VAL A 250 -7.01 16.52 -9.35
N PRO A 251 -6.48 15.75 -10.32
CA PRO A 251 -7.18 15.48 -11.58
C PRO A 251 -8.51 14.75 -11.42
N LYS A 252 -8.65 13.93 -10.37
CA LYS A 252 -9.86 13.17 -10.10
C LYS A 252 -11.07 14.07 -9.81
N THR A 253 -10.85 15.18 -9.11
CA THR A 253 -11.89 16.14 -8.72
C THR A 253 -11.85 17.43 -9.53
N ASN A 254 -10.80 17.64 -10.34
CA ASN A 254 -10.51 18.90 -11.05
C ASN A 254 -10.45 20.12 -10.12
N THR A 255 -9.88 19.96 -8.94
CA THR A 255 -9.81 21.02 -7.92
C THR A 255 -8.37 21.41 -7.63
N TRP A 256 -8.16 22.71 -7.46
CA TRP A 256 -6.92 23.29 -6.96
C TRP A 256 -6.98 23.56 -5.45
N ARG A 257 -5.85 23.40 -4.77
CA ARG A 257 -5.67 23.79 -3.37
C ARG A 257 -4.27 24.38 -3.19
N GLN A 258 -4.17 25.49 -2.47
CA GLN A 258 -2.88 26.05 -2.08
C GLN A 258 -2.26 25.22 -0.95
N ARG A 259 -0.95 25.02 -1.02
CA ARG A 259 -0.13 24.26 -0.07
C ARG A 259 0.87 25.18 0.63
N LYS A 260 1.62 24.66 1.60
CA LYS A 260 2.68 25.42 2.25
C LYS A 260 3.69 25.94 1.23
N ASP A 261 3.86 27.26 1.24
CA ASP A 261 4.81 27.96 0.38
C ASP A 261 6.22 27.38 0.52
N ALA A 262 6.97 27.41 -0.58
CA ALA A 262 8.35 27.02 -0.61
C ALA A 262 9.18 27.92 0.32
N PRO A 263 10.19 27.37 1.03
CA PRO A 263 10.97 28.11 2.04
C PRO A 263 11.81 29.26 1.45
N ARG A 264 11.99 29.27 0.12
CA ARG A 264 12.74 30.26 -0.67
C ARG A 264 12.05 30.44 -2.02
N VAL A 265 12.39 31.52 -2.73
CA VAL A 265 12.04 31.62 -4.16
C VAL A 265 12.73 30.48 -4.90
N MET A 266 11.94 29.80 -5.73
CA MET A 266 12.43 28.74 -6.60
C MET A 266 11.82 28.93 -7.99
N MET A 267 12.68 29.03 -9.00
CA MET A 267 12.26 29.17 -10.39
C MET A 267 13.27 28.51 -11.32
N ALA A 268 12.83 28.17 -12.52
CA ALA A 268 13.61 27.56 -13.60
C ALA A 268 14.31 26.25 -13.19
N GLY A 269 14.04 25.73 -12.00
CA GLY A 269 14.65 24.55 -11.44
C GLY A 269 13.99 23.28 -11.97
N GLU A 270 14.19 22.20 -11.24
CA GLU A 270 13.59 20.93 -11.55
C GLU A 270 13.09 20.22 -10.30
N ALA A 271 11.83 19.78 -10.35
CA ALA A 271 11.17 19.06 -9.28
C ALA A 271 10.68 17.70 -9.76
N ILE A 272 10.88 16.66 -8.94
CA ILE A 272 10.45 15.30 -9.27
C ILE A 272 9.91 14.58 -8.04
N GLY A 273 8.80 13.86 -8.18
CA GLY A 273 8.25 13.03 -7.11
C GLY A 273 9.21 11.89 -6.78
N VAL A 274 9.48 11.63 -5.50
CA VAL A 274 10.34 10.55 -4.99
C VAL A 274 9.61 9.80 -3.87
N GLY A 275 9.79 8.48 -3.80
CA GLY A 275 9.04 7.63 -2.88
C GLY A 275 7.52 7.74 -3.13
N GLN A 276 6.73 7.58 -2.06
CA GLN A 276 5.25 7.62 -2.16
C GLN A 276 4.67 9.02 -1.91
N SER A 277 5.42 9.94 -1.31
CA SER A 277 4.84 11.21 -0.80
C SER A 277 5.81 12.38 -0.74
N HIS A 278 7.00 12.27 -1.35
CA HIS A 278 7.97 13.38 -1.38
C HIS A 278 8.14 13.95 -2.78
N ILE A 279 8.43 15.24 -2.88
CA ILE A 279 8.88 15.89 -4.12
C ILE A 279 10.25 16.47 -3.81
N PHE A 280 11.26 16.10 -4.59
CA PHE A 280 12.57 16.71 -4.53
C PHE A 280 12.68 17.85 -5.52
N VAL A 281 13.12 19.00 -5.04
CA VAL A 281 13.61 20.11 -5.86
C VAL A 281 15.13 19.98 -5.91
N LEU A 282 15.66 19.55 -7.06
CA LEU A 282 17.06 19.14 -7.21
C LEU A 282 17.97 20.29 -7.66
N SER A 283 17.40 21.27 -8.34
CA SER A 283 18.07 22.50 -8.77
C SER A 283 17.07 23.64 -8.80
N ARG A 284 17.56 24.88 -8.71
CA ARG A 284 16.73 26.10 -8.74
C ARG A 284 17.58 27.34 -9.01
N ALA A 285 16.97 28.35 -9.63
CA ALA A 285 17.42 29.74 -9.52
C ALA A 285 16.63 30.47 -8.42
N ASP A 286 17.18 31.58 -7.93
CA ASP A 286 16.51 32.49 -7.02
C ASP A 286 16.80 33.96 -7.35
N GLN A 287 16.34 34.88 -6.50
CA GLN A 287 16.42 36.32 -6.72
C GLN A 287 17.75 36.96 -6.29
N SER A 288 18.68 36.20 -5.69
CA SER A 288 19.86 36.76 -4.99
C SER A 288 20.77 37.63 -5.86
N ASN A 289 20.96 37.26 -7.12
CA ASN A 289 21.80 37.96 -8.10
C ASN A 289 21.03 38.43 -9.33
N TRP A 290 19.70 38.58 -9.21
CA TRP A 290 18.86 39.02 -10.31
C TRP A 290 19.25 40.42 -10.80
N GLY A 291 19.48 40.57 -12.11
CA GLY A 291 19.86 41.85 -12.71
C GLY A 291 21.34 42.21 -12.59
N LYS A 292 22.19 41.30 -12.05
CA LYS A 292 23.64 41.50 -11.90
C LYS A 292 24.47 40.69 -12.90
N GLU A 293 23.84 40.15 -13.95
CA GLU A 293 24.46 39.22 -14.88
C GLU A 293 25.59 39.89 -15.67
N ASP A 294 25.36 41.12 -16.15
CA ASP A 294 26.34 41.91 -16.90
C ASP A 294 27.44 42.54 -16.04
N GLU A 295 27.18 42.73 -14.73
CA GLU A 295 28.18 43.19 -13.76
C GLU A 295 29.15 42.05 -13.40
N LEU A 296 28.58 40.91 -13.00
CA LEU A 296 29.36 39.79 -12.46
C LEU A 296 30.02 38.98 -13.56
N LYS A 297 29.38 38.83 -14.72
CA LYS A 297 29.87 38.02 -15.85
C LYS A 297 30.45 36.67 -15.42
N ASP A 298 31.74 36.46 -15.68
CA ASP A 298 32.46 35.23 -15.34
C ASP A 298 32.75 35.07 -13.84
N ASN A 299 32.53 36.11 -13.04
CA ASN A 299 32.57 36.07 -11.58
C ASN A 299 31.21 35.73 -10.94
N HIS A 300 30.14 35.53 -11.73
CA HIS A 300 28.84 35.14 -11.19
C HIS A 300 28.95 33.77 -10.47
N PRO A 301 28.51 33.64 -9.20
CA PRO A 301 28.70 32.44 -8.36
C PRO A 301 27.88 31.21 -8.82
N GLY A 302 27.04 31.40 -9.84
CA GLY A 302 26.04 30.45 -10.31
C GLY A 302 24.79 30.40 -9.46
N PHE A 303 23.99 29.37 -9.69
CA PHE A 303 22.73 29.17 -8.97
C PHE A 303 22.94 28.44 -7.63
N PRO A 304 22.04 28.61 -6.65
CA PRO A 304 22.12 27.96 -5.35
C PRO A 304 22.26 26.45 -5.45
N LYS A 305 23.28 25.91 -4.79
CA LYS A 305 23.71 24.50 -4.81
C LYS A 305 23.12 23.70 -3.66
N GLU A 306 21.80 23.64 -3.63
CA GLU A 306 21.05 23.09 -2.51
C GLU A 306 19.75 22.47 -2.99
N ALA A 307 19.49 21.25 -2.54
CA ALA A 307 18.24 20.54 -2.80
C ALA A 307 17.25 20.70 -1.64
N TYR A 308 15.97 20.57 -1.97
CA TYR A 308 14.88 20.57 -1.00
C TYR A 308 14.00 19.36 -1.20
N ALA A 309 13.35 18.91 -0.12
CA ALA A 309 12.29 17.92 -0.20
C ALA A 309 11.00 18.47 0.42
N TYR A 310 9.89 18.24 -0.27
CA TYR A 310 8.56 18.60 0.18
C TYR A 310 7.74 17.34 0.40
N HIS A 311 7.16 17.17 1.59
CA HIS A 311 6.30 16.05 1.92
C HIS A 311 4.83 16.44 1.76
N THR A 312 4.14 15.75 0.85
CA THR A 312 2.79 16.11 0.38
C THR A 312 1.69 15.89 1.42
N ILE A 313 1.88 14.92 2.33
CA ILE A 313 0.89 14.59 3.37
C ILE A 313 1.00 15.56 4.55
N THR A 314 2.21 15.74 5.11
CA THR A 314 2.42 16.61 6.29
C THR A 314 2.50 18.09 5.93
N ASP A 315 2.52 18.43 4.64
CA ASP A 315 2.62 19.80 4.13
C ASP A 315 3.90 20.50 4.63
N SER A 316 5.04 19.79 4.62
CA SER A 316 6.29 20.26 5.21
C SER A 316 7.46 20.22 4.24
N TRP A 317 8.40 21.14 4.45
CA TRP A 317 9.63 21.27 3.67
C TRP A 317 10.84 20.96 4.54
N ILE A 318 11.84 20.29 3.94
CA ILE A 318 13.15 20.05 4.53
C ILE A 318 14.25 20.38 3.53
N ARG A 319 15.46 20.64 4.04
CA ARG A 319 16.66 20.69 3.21
C ARG A 319 17.08 19.26 2.89
N ALA A 320 17.37 18.98 1.62
CA ALA A 320 17.77 17.65 1.15
C ALA A 320 19.28 17.55 0.85
N GLY A 321 20.07 18.46 1.42
CA GLY A 321 21.52 18.52 1.29
C GLY A 321 22.03 19.46 0.20
N GLU A 322 23.35 19.62 0.15
CA GLU A 322 24.05 20.38 -0.89
C GLU A 322 24.12 19.60 -2.21
N THR A 323 24.21 20.32 -3.32
CA THR A 323 24.34 19.73 -4.65
C THR A 323 25.67 20.16 -5.30
N PRO A 324 26.37 19.28 -6.04
CA PRO A 324 27.63 19.66 -6.69
C PRO A 324 27.40 20.71 -7.79
N ALA A 325 26.22 20.67 -8.42
CA ALA A 325 25.76 21.58 -9.44
C ALA A 325 24.26 21.84 -9.30
N SER A 326 23.81 23.00 -9.76
CA SER A 326 22.39 23.38 -9.80
C SER A 326 22.05 23.84 -11.21
N PRO A 327 22.03 22.93 -12.20
CA PRO A 327 21.64 23.29 -13.54
C PRO A 327 20.14 23.60 -13.57
N VAL A 328 19.79 24.79 -14.05
CA VAL A 328 18.42 25.24 -14.28
C VAL A 328 18.06 25.12 -15.75
N THR A 329 16.78 25.21 -16.08
CA THR A 329 16.24 24.99 -17.43
C THR A 329 16.68 23.65 -17.98
N THR A 330 16.33 22.59 -17.28
CA THR A 330 16.57 21.19 -17.66
C THR A 330 15.37 20.37 -17.20
N THR A 331 15.32 19.09 -17.53
CA THR A 331 14.25 18.17 -17.11
C THR A 331 14.86 16.98 -16.40
N ALA A 332 14.39 16.67 -15.19
CA ALA A 332 14.82 15.51 -14.45
C ALA A 332 14.10 14.28 -14.99
N VAL A 333 14.86 13.23 -15.20
CA VAL A 333 14.38 12.03 -15.84
C VAL A 333 14.60 10.85 -14.91
N ARG A 334 13.56 10.09 -14.63
CA ARG A 334 13.71 8.82 -13.90
C ARG A 334 14.29 7.76 -14.84
N TRP A 335 15.44 7.20 -14.47
CA TRP A 335 16.09 6.11 -15.19
C TRP A 335 16.43 4.96 -14.23
N GLY A 336 15.59 3.93 -14.24
CA GLY A 336 15.62 2.89 -13.20
C GLY A 336 15.35 3.49 -11.82
N ASN A 337 16.21 3.18 -10.84
CA ASN A 337 16.11 3.69 -9.47
C ASN A 337 16.82 5.05 -9.28
N SER A 338 17.37 5.64 -10.34
CA SER A 338 18.11 6.89 -10.29
C SER A 338 17.34 8.02 -10.98
N ILE A 339 17.66 9.24 -10.60
CA ILE A 339 17.20 10.46 -11.28
C ILE A 339 18.37 11.00 -12.09
N ILE A 340 18.10 11.40 -13.32
CA ILE A 340 19.09 11.98 -14.21
C ILE A 340 18.78 13.45 -14.39
N LEU A 341 19.79 14.30 -14.22
CA LEU A 341 19.72 15.73 -14.51
C LEU A 341 20.68 16.03 -15.67
N PRO A 342 20.18 16.11 -16.91
CA PRO A 342 21.01 16.27 -18.09
C PRO A 342 21.26 17.74 -18.43
N SER A 343 22.53 18.12 -18.48
CA SER A 343 22.95 19.46 -18.91
C SER A 343 22.23 20.59 -18.16
N GLY A 344 22.03 21.75 -18.78
CA GLY A 344 21.34 22.91 -18.22
C GLY A 344 22.25 24.12 -17.96
N GLU A 345 21.63 25.23 -17.60
CA GLU A 345 22.31 26.49 -17.29
C GLU A 345 22.79 26.48 -15.84
N ILE A 346 24.08 26.74 -15.60
CA ILE A 346 24.66 26.71 -14.23
C ILE A 346 24.92 28.12 -13.68
N ARG A 347 24.97 29.11 -14.59
CA ARG A 347 25.01 30.55 -14.33
C ARG A 347 24.62 31.29 -15.62
N PRO A 348 24.27 32.58 -15.56
CA PRO A 348 23.89 33.35 -16.75
C PRO A 348 24.82 33.11 -17.94
N ARG A 349 24.25 32.76 -19.08
CA ARG A 349 24.93 32.45 -20.37
C ARG A 349 25.88 31.25 -20.39
N VAL A 350 26.15 30.57 -19.27
CA VAL A 350 27.02 29.38 -19.21
C VAL A 350 26.23 28.10 -18.93
N ARG A 351 26.41 27.11 -19.80
CA ARG A 351 25.76 25.79 -19.72
C ARG A 351 26.78 24.74 -19.35
N SER A 352 26.31 23.58 -18.89
CA SER A 352 27.17 22.47 -18.51
C SER A 352 26.91 21.27 -19.41
N PRO A 353 27.94 20.59 -19.94
CA PRO A 353 27.75 19.31 -20.62
C PRO A 353 27.51 18.15 -19.65
N HIS A 354 27.58 18.39 -18.34
CA HIS A 354 27.52 17.32 -17.35
C HIS A 354 26.14 16.66 -17.28
N ILE A 355 26.17 15.34 -17.21
CA ILE A 355 24.99 14.51 -16.93
C ILE A 355 25.13 13.96 -15.51
N TRP A 356 24.23 14.36 -14.63
CA TRP A 356 24.24 13.91 -13.24
C TRP A 356 23.28 12.75 -13.04
N LYS A 357 23.78 11.64 -12.49
CA LYS A 357 23.00 10.53 -11.98
C LYS A 357 22.90 10.67 -10.46
N ILE A 358 21.69 10.87 -9.97
CA ILE A 358 21.37 11.09 -8.57
C ILE A 358 20.69 9.83 -8.06
N THR A 359 21.27 9.22 -7.03
CA THR A 359 20.68 8.06 -6.36
C THR A 359 20.39 8.44 -4.92
N PRO A 360 19.11 8.60 -4.54
CA PRO A 360 18.77 8.79 -3.14
C PRO A 360 19.14 7.55 -2.32
N SER A 361 19.84 7.73 -1.21
CA SER A 361 20.20 6.66 -0.29
C SER A 361 19.94 7.07 1.16
N THR A 362 19.61 6.08 1.98
CA THR A 362 19.37 6.27 3.41
C THR A 362 20.41 5.45 4.19
N PRO A 363 21.07 6.04 5.20
CA PRO A 363 21.92 5.28 6.10
C PRO A 363 21.08 4.26 6.89
N ALA A 364 21.43 2.97 6.77
CA ALA A 364 20.83 1.93 7.60
C ALA A 364 21.28 2.09 9.07
N LYS A 365 20.34 2.18 10.01
CA LYS A 365 20.65 2.06 11.44
C LYS A 365 20.75 0.57 11.82
N SER A 366 21.75 0.22 12.62
CA SER A 366 21.87 -1.12 13.19
C SER A 366 20.77 -1.37 14.23
N PHE A 367 20.09 -2.52 14.14
CA PHE A 367 19.01 -2.91 15.07
C PHE A 367 19.50 -3.10 16.51
N GLY A 368 20.78 -3.39 16.72
CA GLY A 368 21.36 -3.59 18.06
C GLY A 368 21.06 -4.97 18.66
N VAL A 369 22.04 -5.50 19.40
CA VAL A 369 22.01 -6.88 19.94
C VAL A 369 20.85 -7.09 20.91
N LEU A 370 20.56 -6.12 21.79
CA LEU A 370 19.49 -6.27 22.77
C LEU A 370 18.10 -6.38 22.11
N ASN A 371 17.85 -5.65 21.02
CA ASN A 371 16.61 -5.78 20.27
C ASN A 371 16.44 -7.21 19.70
N TYR A 372 17.52 -7.81 19.20
CA TYR A 372 17.51 -9.21 18.77
C TYR A 372 17.23 -10.18 19.90
N VAL A 373 17.86 -9.98 21.06
CA VAL A 373 17.63 -10.84 22.23
C VAL A 373 16.15 -10.80 22.64
N VAL A 374 15.52 -9.62 22.64
CA VAL A 374 14.09 -9.48 22.94
C VAL A 374 13.23 -10.16 21.87
N LEU A 375 13.49 -9.88 20.59
CA LEU A 375 12.73 -10.47 19.48
C LEU A 375 12.82 -12.00 19.47
N PHE A 376 14.03 -12.55 19.49
CA PHE A 376 14.20 -14.01 19.47
C PHE A 376 13.78 -14.66 20.77
N GLY A 377 13.94 -14.00 21.92
CA GLY A 377 13.37 -14.46 23.18
C GLY A 377 11.85 -14.64 23.09
N TYR A 378 11.15 -13.65 22.52
CA TYR A 378 9.72 -13.74 22.22
C TYR A 378 9.39 -14.90 21.26
N LEU A 379 10.09 -14.99 20.12
CA LEU A 379 9.82 -16.02 19.11
C LEU A 379 10.03 -17.44 19.67
N LEU A 380 11.08 -17.64 20.48
CA LEU A 380 11.36 -18.91 21.13
C LEU A 380 10.31 -19.25 22.20
N ALA A 381 9.79 -18.25 22.93
CA ALA A 381 8.70 -18.45 23.86
C ALA A 381 7.43 -18.98 23.15
N MET A 382 7.11 -18.45 21.95
CA MET A 382 5.97 -18.92 21.15
C MET A 382 6.13 -20.38 20.72
N VAL A 383 7.32 -20.76 20.26
CA VAL A 383 7.64 -22.16 19.95
C VAL A 383 7.50 -23.04 21.20
N GLY A 384 8.01 -22.58 22.35
CA GLY A 384 7.90 -23.28 23.63
C GLY A 384 6.47 -23.61 24.03
N ILE A 385 5.54 -22.67 23.81
CA ILE A 385 4.10 -22.87 24.05
C ILE A 385 3.53 -23.97 23.14
N GLY A 386 3.85 -23.93 21.84
CA GLY A 386 3.43 -24.99 20.91
C GLY A 386 3.92 -26.38 21.31
N VAL A 387 5.17 -26.48 21.74
CA VAL A 387 5.75 -27.75 22.24
C VAL A 387 5.04 -28.25 23.49
N TYR A 388 4.71 -27.34 24.42
CA TYR A 388 4.00 -27.70 25.65
C TYR A 388 2.63 -28.34 25.35
N PHE A 389 1.83 -27.74 24.47
CA PHE A 389 0.49 -28.25 24.12
C PHE A 389 0.49 -29.47 23.21
N THR A 390 1.60 -29.78 22.55
CA THR A 390 1.73 -31.01 21.72
C THR A 390 1.42 -32.28 22.51
N GLN A 391 1.76 -32.29 23.81
CA GLN A 391 1.59 -33.47 24.67
C GLN A 391 0.13 -33.69 25.09
N LYS A 392 -0.74 -32.70 24.90
CA LYS A 392 -2.16 -32.78 25.24
C LYS A 392 -3.05 -33.30 24.11
N ASN A 393 -2.62 -33.16 22.85
CA ASN A 393 -3.40 -33.56 21.68
C ASN A 393 -3.40 -35.08 21.45
N LYS A 394 -4.45 -35.78 21.86
CA LYS A 394 -4.58 -37.25 21.71
C LYS A 394 -5.47 -37.67 20.54
N ASN A 395 -6.44 -36.85 20.16
CA ASN A 395 -7.36 -37.06 19.04
C ASN A 395 -7.62 -35.75 18.27
N THR A 396 -8.50 -35.76 17.26
CA THR A 396 -8.79 -34.54 16.49
C THR A 396 -9.66 -33.53 17.22
N ASP A 397 -10.48 -33.96 18.19
CA ASP A 397 -11.29 -33.04 19.01
C ASP A 397 -10.39 -32.15 19.88
N ASP A 398 -9.35 -32.72 20.49
CA ASP A 398 -8.30 -31.96 21.19
C ASP A 398 -7.62 -30.98 20.21
N TYR A 399 -7.24 -31.48 19.02
CA TYR A 399 -6.46 -30.71 18.05
C TYR A 399 -7.24 -29.56 17.38
N PHE A 400 -8.55 -29.72 17.15
CA PHE A 400 -9.39 -28.74 16.45
C PHE A 400 -10.32 -27.94 17.37
N ARG A 401 -10.74 -28.49 18.53
CA ARG A 401 -11.70 -27.84 19.44
C ARG A 401 -11.12 -27.61 20.84
N GLY A 402 -9.90 -28.05 21.11
CA GLY A 402 -9.23 -27.86 22.40
C GLY A 402 -9.96 -28.60 23.54
N GLY A 403 -10.65 -29.70 23.23
CA GLY A 403 -11.43 -30.47 24.18
C GLY A 403 -12.56 -29.70 24.88
N LYS A 404 -13.01 -28.57 24.29
CA LYS A 404 -14.03 -27.65 24.83
C LYS A 404 -13.68 -27.07 26.23
N GLN A 405 -12.40 -26.94 26.57
CA GLN A 405 -11.94 -26.52 27.90
C GLN A 405 -11.24 -25.16 27.93
N ILE A 406 -11.26 -24.42 26.81
CA ILE A 406 -10.60 -23.12 26.74
C ILE A 406 -11.34 -22.10 27.62
N PRO A 407 -10.62 -21.33 28.45
CA PRO A 407 -11.26 -20.26 29.22
C PRO A 407 -11.74 -19.14 28.30
N TRP A 408 -12.93 -18.60 28.60
CA TRP A 408 -13.62 -17.64 27.73
C TRP A 408 -12.79 -16.40 27.37
N TRP A 409 -11.93 -15.93 28.28
CA TRP A 409 -11.11 -14.74 28.04
C TRP A 409 -9.97 -15.00 27.06
N ALA A 410 -9.37 -16.20 27.08
CA ALA A 410 -8.33 -16.58 26.13
C ALA A 410 -8.94 -16.79 24.72
N ALA A 411 -10.11 -17.45 24.65
CA ALA A 411 -10.87 -17.54 23.42
C ALA A 411 -11.25 -16.13 22.89
N GLY A 412 -11.62 -15.20 23.76
CA GLY A 412 -11.92 -13.81 23.41
C GLY A 412 -10.71 -13.06 22.83
N CYS A 413 -9.55 -13.13 23.49
CA CYS A 413 -8.29 -12.59 22.94
C CYS A 413 -7.95 -13.22 21.59
N SER A 414 -8.18 -14.52 21.43
CA SER A 414 -7.86 -15.22 20.20
C SER A 414 -8.81 -14.87 19.04
N ILE A 415 -10.11 -14.65 19.29
CA ILE A 415 -11.03 -14.07 18.28
C ILE A 415 -10.53 -12.67 17.89
N PHE A 416 -10.18 -11.84 18.87
CA PHE A 416 -9.68 -10.49 18.63
C PHE A 416 -8.39 -10.48 17.80
N ALA A 417 -7.39 -11.27 18.18
CA ALA A 417 -6.11 -11.38 17.47
C ALA A 417 -6.27 -11.91 16.05
N THR A 418 -7.27 -12.78 15.81
CA THR A 418 -7.60 -13.28 14.47
C THR A 418 -8.17 -12.18 13.58
N MET A 419 -8.95 -11.25 14.15
CA MET A 419 -9.52 -10.12 13.41
C MET A 419 -8.50 -8.99 13.21
N LEU A 420 -7.66 -8.73 14.20
CA LEU A 420 -6.71 -7.62 14.24
C LEU A 420 -5.36 -7.93 13.55
N SER A 421 -5.37 -8.58 12.38
CA SER A 421 -4.15 -9.03 11.65
C SER A 421 -3.04 -7.96 11.55
N SER A 422 -1.79 -8.33 11.23
CA SER A 422 -0.70 -7.34 11.09
C SER A 422 -0.99 -6.22 10.08
N LEU A 423 -1.85 -6.47 9.09
CA LEU A 423 -2.35 -5.43 8.20
C LEU A 423 -3.03 -4.29 8.96
N THR A 424 -3.73 -4.58 10.04
CA THR A 424 -4.33 -3.53 10.89
C THR A 424 -3.28 -2.81 11.74
N PHE A 425 -2.24 -3.52 12.20
CA PHE A 425 -1.19 -2.96 13.04
C PHE A 425 -0.34 -1.92 12.30
N THR A 426 0.04 -2.16 11.05
CA THR A 426 0.80 -1.19 10.24
C THR A 426 -0.10 -0.37 9.32
N GLY A 427 -1.15 -0.95 8.77
CA GLY A 427 -2.03 -0.29 7.79
C GLY A 427 -2.97 0.75 8.41
N LEU A 428 -3.56 0.52 9.59
CA LEU A 428 -4.45 1.53 10.20
C LEU A 428 -3.68 2.80 10.61
N PRO A 429 -2.52 2.73 11.28
CA PRO A 429 -1.71 3.92 11.53
C PRO A 429 -1.32 4.64 10.23
N SER A 430 -0.99 3.90 9.18
CA SER A 430 -0.59 4.47 7.88
C SER A 430 -1.75 5.19 7.18
N LYS A 431 -2.96 4.62 7.26
CA LYS A 431 -4.19 5.29 6.79
C LYS A 431 -4.48 6.55 7.59
N ALA A 432 -4.43 6.52 8.91
CA ALA A 432 -4.67 7.69 9.75
C ALA A 432 -3.57 8.77 9.60
N PHE A 433 -2.32 8.36 9.35
CA PHE A 433 -1.22 9.27 9.00
C PHE A 433 -1.50 10.00 7.70
N ALA A 434 -1.84 9.26 6.63
CA ALA A 434 -2.09 9.83 5.31
C ALA A 434 -3.40 10.63 5.23
N GLN A 435 -4.44 10.14 5.89
CA GLN A 435 -5.82 10.59 5.73
C GLN A 435 -6.39 11.05 7.08
N ASP A 436 -7.51 10.46 7.51
CA ASP A 436 -8.29 10.79 8.70
C ASP A 436 -8.84 9.50 9.38
N TRP A 437 -9.85 9.64 10.23
CA TRP A 437 -10.44 8.56 11.02
C TRP A 437 -11.71 7.94 10.41
N VAL A 438 -12.08 8.26 9.17
CA VAL A 438 -13.30 7.74 8.53
C VAL A 438 -13.30 6.20 8.50
N TYR A 439 -12.14 5.56 8.31
CA TYR A 439 -12.01 4.10 8.36
C TYR A 439 -12.18 3.50 9.76
N ALA A 440 -12.04 4.26 10.85
CA ALA A 440 -12.25 3.76 12.20
C ALA A 440 -13.70 3.28 12.40
N VAL A 441 -14.65 3.89 11.68
CA VAL A 441 -16.07 3.49 11.68
C VAL A 441 -16.24 2.02 11.28
N SER A 442 -15.40 1.50 10.38
CA SER A 442 -15.48 0.09 9.95
C SER A 442 -15.36 -0.88 11.13
N ASN A 443 -14.39 -0.65 12.02
CA ASN A 443 -14.17 -1.46 13.23
C ASN A 443 -15.27 -1.25 14.27
N LEU A 444 -15.84 -0.03 14.36
CA LEU A 444 -16.94 0.26 15.27
C LEU A 444 -18.25 -0.44 14.89
N THR A 445 -18.34 -1.04 13.70
CA THR A 445 -19.48 -1.91 13.33
C THR A 445 -19.42 -3.30 14.00
N ILE A 446 -18.25 -3.73 14.49
CA ILE A 446 -18.06 -5.08 15.07
C ILE A 446 -18.95 -5.33 16.30
N PRO A 447 -19.07 -4.42 17.29
CA PRO A 447 -20.02 -4.59 18.41
C PRO A 447 -21.47 -4.81 17.97
N PHE A 448 -21.91 -4.19 16.89
CA PHE A 448 -23.26 -4.38 16.36
C PHE A 448 -23.42 -5.75 15.71
N VAL A 449 -22.42 -6.20 14.94
CA VAL A 449 -22.42 -7.55 14.36
C VAL A 449 -22.27 -8.63 15.44
N ALA A 450 -21.59 -8.34 16.56
CA ALA A 450 -21.49 -9.27 17.67
C ALA A 450 -22.87 -9.65 18.27
N ILE A 451 -23.86 -8.76 18.18
CA ILE A 451 -25.26 -9.08 18.53
C ILE A 451 -25.76 -10.24 17.65
N LEU A 452 -25.61 -10.12 16.33
CA LEU A 452 -25.97 -11.20 15.39
C LEU A 452 -25.18 -12.48 15.68
N ALA A 453 -23.88 -12.36 15.92
CA ALA A 453 -23.03 -13.50 16.21
C ALA A 453 -23.47 -14.25 17.48
N VAL A 454 -23.78 -13.52 18.56
CA VAL A 454 -24.13 -14.11 19.87
C VAL A 454 -25.56 -14.66 19.89
N PHE A 455 -26.52 -13.96 19.29
CA PHE A 455 -27.93 -14.34 19.40
C PHE A 455 -28.43 -15.20 18.24
N VAL A 456 -27.71 -15.25 17.12
CA VAL A 456 -28.14 -16.02 15.94
C VAL A 456 -27.11 -17.10 15.58
N ALA A 457 -25.86 -16.73 15.31
CA ALA A 457 -24.87 -17.69 14.82
C ALA A 457 -24.38 -18.67 15.91
N LEU A 458 -24.09 -18.17 17.12
CA LEU A 458 -23.54 -18.96 18.20
C LEU A 458 -24.48 -20.10 18.66
N PRO A 459 -25.77 -19.85 18.96
CA PRO A 459 -26.69 -20.92 19.38
C PRO A 459 -26.80 -21.97 18.28
N PHE A 460 -26.82 -21.52 17.02
CA PHE A 460 -26.87 -22.39 15.86
C PHE A 460 -25.69 -23.37 15.82
N TYR A 461 -24.46 -22.85 15.87
CA TYR A 461 -23.25 -23.68 15.79
C TYR A 461 -23.06 -24.61 16.98
N ARG A 462 -23.48 -24.20 18.17
CA ARG A 462 -23.39 -25.07 19.35
C ARG A 462 -24.44 -26.17 19.35
N ARG A 463 -25.61 -25.94 18.76
CA ARG A 463 -26.67 -26.96 18.62
C ARG A 463 -26.28 -28.10 17.69
N ILE A 464 -25.70 -27.78 16.53
CA ILE A 464 -25.28 -28.81 15.56
C ILE A 464 -23.96 -29.51 15.95
N ASP A 465 -23.31 -29.06 17.03
CA ASP A 465 -21.99 -29.50 17.53
C ASP A 465 -20.89 -29.64 16.45
N ALA A 466 -21.01 -28.86 15.37
CA ALA A 466 -20.18 -29.00 14.19
C ALA A 466 -18.71 -28.63 14.47
N THR A 467 -17.80 -29.35 13.81
CA THR A 467 -16.38 -29.02 13.83
C THR A 467 -16.03 -28.02 12.72
N SER A 468 -16.70 -28.14 11.57
CA SER A 468 -16.65 -27.17 10.47
C SER A 468 -17.94 -26.37 10.37
N ALA A 469 -17.82 -25.05 10.22
CA ALA A 469 -18.93 -24.14 9.94
C ALA A 469 -19.75 -24.59 8.71
N TYR A 470 -19.10 -25.24 7.73
CA TYR A 470 -19.71 -25.62 6.46
C TYR A 470 -20.57 -26.89 6.56
N GLU A 471 -20.52 -27.63 7.67
CA GLU A 471 -21.49 -28.70 7.97
C GLU A 471 -22.92 -28.17 7.95
N TYR A 472 -23.13 -26.94 8.44
CA TYR A 472 -24.41 -26.26 8.33
C TYR A 472 -24.93 -26.19 6.88
N LEU A 473 -24.07 -25.77 5.94
CA LEU A 473 -24.47 -25.62 4.54
C LEU A 473 -24.76 -26.98 3.89
N GLU A 474 -24.15 -28.07 4.38
CA GLU A 474 -24.54 -29.40 3.96
C GLU A 474 -25.91 -29.78 4.50
N MET A 475 -26.23 -29.53 5.77
CA MET A 475 -27.56 -29.78 6.30
C MET A 475 -28.61 -28.96 5.54
N ARG A 476 -28.32 -27.67 5.33
CA ARG A 476 -29.25 -26.69 4.74
C ARG A 476 -29.45 -26.87 3.24
N PHE A 477 -28.40 -27.10 2.47
CA PHE A 477 -28.44 -27.11 1.00
C PHE A 477 -27.97 -28.43 0.42
N GLY A 478 -26.82 -28.92 0.87
CA GLY A 478 -26.26 -30.18 0.42
C GLY A 478 -24.76 -30.18 0.26
N ARG A 479 -24.24 -31.38 -0.06
CA ARG A 479 -22.81 -31.69 -0.07
C ARG A 479 -21.98 -30.76 -0.95
N LEU A 480 -22.47 -30.44 -2.16
CA LEU A 480 -21.72 -29.57 -3.08
C LEU A 480 -21.60 -28.15 -2.53
N THR A 481 -22.61 -27.64 -1.84
CA THR A 481 -22.56 -26.29 -1.23
C THR A 481 -21.55 -26.25 -0.10
N ARG A 482 -21.49 -27.29 0.74
CA ARG A 482 -20.43 -27.44 1.75
C ARG A 482 -19.05 -27.49 1.13
N MET A 483 -18.83 -28.32 0.10
CA MET A 483 -17.53 -28.43 -0.57
C MET A 483 -17.11 -27.11 -1.22
N PHE A 484 -18.04 -26.43 -1.90
CA PHE A 484 -17.78 -25.11 -2.50
C PHE A 484 -17.38 -24.08 -1.44
N ALA A 485 -18.14 -23.97 -0.35
CA ALA A 485 -17.88 -23.01 0.71
C ALA A 485 -16.55 -23.30 1.42
N SER A 486 -16.31 -24.57 1.76
CA SER A 486 -15.09 -25.03 2.41
C SER A 486 -13.85 -24.81 1.55
N MET A 487 -13.92 -25.09 0.24
CA MET A 487 -12.82 -24.82 -0.69
C MET A 487 -12.57 -23.31 -0.87
N SER A 488 -13.64 -22.52 -0.98
CA SER A 488 -13.56 -21.05 -1.07
C SER A 488 -12.87 -20.46 0.15
N PHE A 489 -13.19 -20.98 1.35
CA PHE A 489 -12.53 -20.63 2.59
C PHE A 489 -11.03 -20.96 2.59
N VAL A 490 -10.66 -22.18 2.18
CA VAL A 490 -9.25 -22.59 2.12
C VAL A 490 -8.45 -21.70 1.17
N PHE A 491 -8.99 -21.40 -0.02
CA PHE A 491 -8.31 -20.49 -0.96
C PHE A 491 -8.17 -19.07 -0.40
N PHE A 492 -9.23 -18.52 0.19
CA PHE A 492 -9.16 -17.22 0.86
C PHE A 492 -8.05 -17.18 1.90
N HIS A 493 -7.97 -18.19 2.77
CA HIS A 493 -6.97 -18.23 3.84
C HIS A 493 -5.54 -18.42 3.33
N LEU A 494 -5.33 -19.17 2.25
CA LEU A 494 -4.03 -19.27 1.60
C LEU A 494 -3.55 -17.90 1.08
N PHE A 495 -4.42 -17.16 0.41
CA PHE A 495 -4.09 -15.81 -0.06
C PHE A 495 -3.93 -14.82 1.09
N ARG A 496 -4.79 -14.89 2.11
CA ARG A 496 -4.68 -14.06 3.32
C ARG A 496 -3.33 -14.25 4.00
N MET A 497 -2.89 -15.50 4.17
CA MET A 497 -1.56 -15.80 4.71
C MET A 497 -0.44 -15.17 3.87
N ALA A 498 -0.48 -15.37 2.55
CA ALA A 498 0.54 -14.87 1.63
C ALA A 498 0.67 -13.34 1.70
N ILE A 499 -0.45 -12.63 1.62
CA ILE A 499 -0.51 -11.16 1.66
C ILE A 499 -0.02 -10.63 3.01
N VAL A 500 -0.55 -11.18 4.11
CA VAL A 500 -0.23 -10.72 5.47
C VAL A 500 1.26 -10.85 5.75
N MET A 501 1.86 -12.00 5.42
CA MET A 501 3.31 -12.19 5.57
C MET A 501 4.11 -11.25 4.68
N SER A 502 3.73 -11.07 3.42
CA SER A 502 4.45 -10.21 2.47
C SER A 502 4.45 -8.74 2.87
N LEU A 503 3.26 -8.20 3.20
CA LEU A 503 3.11 -6.82 3.66
C LEU A 503 3.89 -6.57 4.95
N THR A 504 3.81 -7.50 5.90
CA THR A 504 4.52 -7.38 7.17
C THR A 504 6.03 -7.42 6.97
N ALA A 505 6.50 -8.28 6.08
CA ALA A 505 7.90 -8.40 5.75
C ALA A 505 8.46 -7.14 5.06
N LEU A 506 7.72 -6.54 4.13
CA LEU A 506 8.09 -5.28 3.47
C LEU A 506 8.11 -4.10 4.45
N ALA A 507 7.15 -4.05 5.38
CA ALA A 507 7.11 -3.05 6.45
C ALA A 507 8.30 -3.20 7.41
N LEU A 508 8.60 -4.43 7.83
CA LEU A 508 9.69 -4.72 8.77
C LEU A 508 11.10 -4.62 8.19
N ALA A 509 11.26 -4.66 6.87
CA ALA A 509 12.57 -4.47 6.23
C ALA A 509 13.16 -3.06 6.46
N VAL A 510 12.33 -2.09 6.87
CA VAL A 510 12.78 -0.76 7.28
C VAL A 510 13.10 -0.70 8.78
N ALA A 511 12.47 -1.56 9.59
CA ALA A 511 12.67 -1.60 11.04
C ALA A 511 13.74 -2.59 11.51
N THR A 512 14.06 -3.57 10.68
CA THR A 512 15.00 -4.65 10.96
C THR A 512 15.92 -4.82 9.76
N PRO A 513 17.16 -5.29 9.95
CA PRO A 513 18.07 -5.60 8.84
C PRO A 513 17.70 -6.91 8.14
N LEU A 514 16.57 -7.54 8.50
CA LEU A 514 16.09 -8.73 7.83
C LEU A 514 15.56 -8.32 6.45
N THR A 515 15.96 -9.05 5.41
CA THR A 515 15.34 -8.88 4.10
C THR A 515 13.85 -9.28 4.18
N PRO A 516 12.98 -8.73 3.31
CA PRO A 516 11.59 -9.17 3.26
C PRO A 516 11.44 -10.70 3.15
N VAL A 517 12.29 -11.35 2.34
CA VAL A 517 12.33 -12.81 2.21
C VAL A 517 12.64 -13.50 3.54
N GLN A 518 13.65 -13.03 4.28
CA GLN A 518 14.01 -13.58 5.59
C GLN A 518 12.86 -13.42 6.60
N SER A 519 12.19 -12.28 6.58
CA SER A 519 11.04 -12.01 7.45
C SER A 519 9.86 -12.96 7.15
N VAL A 520 9.53 -13.18 5.87
CA VAL A 520 8.49 -14.16 5.48
C VAL A 520 8.86 -15.57 5.95
N LEU A 521 10.10 -16.01 5.71
CA LEU A 521 10.57 -17.32 6.14
C LEU A 521 10.51 -17.48 7.66
N LEU A 522 10.94 -16.45 8.41
CA LEU A 522 10.92 -16.47 9.87
C LEU A 522 9.49 -16.58 10.41
N MET A 523 8.54 -15.80 9.88
CA MET A 523 7.12 -15.89 10.26
C MET A 523 6.54 -17.27 9.91
N GLY A 524 6.68 -17.69 8.65
CA GLY A 524 6.10 -18.92 8.12
C GLY A 524 6.63 -20.17 8.83
N VAL A 525 7.96 -20.34 8.91
CA VAL A 525 8.58 -21.52 9.53
C VAL A 525 8.20 -21.64 11.00
N LEU A 526 8.26 -20.54 11.77
CA LEU A 526 7.92 -20.59 13.19
C LEU A 526 6.43 -20.90 13.39
N SER A 527 5.54 -20.27 12.62
CA SER A 527 4.11 -20.56 12.66
C SER A 527 3.78 -22.00 12.27
N ILE A 528 4.48 -22.57 11.26
CA ILE A 528 4.36 -23.98 10.90
C ILE A 528 4.73 -24.88 12.07
N VAL A 529 5.86 -24.63 12.73
CA VAL A 529 6.36 -25.47 13.83
C VAL A 529 5.36 -25.50 14.99
N TYR A 530 4.99 -24.35 15.55
CA TYR A 530 4.15 -24.36 16.75
C TYR A 530 2.69 -24.75 16.45
N CYS A 531 2.14 -24.36 15.29
CA CYS A 531 0.76 -24.66 14.93
C CYS A 531 0.55 -26.14 14.63
N THR A 532 1.44 -26.74 13.81
CA THR A 532 1.36 -28.18 13.46
C THR A 532 1.50 -29.07 14.69
N MET A 533 2.30 -28.65 15.66
CA MET A 533 2.54 -29.43 16.87
C MET A 533 1.38 -29.27 17.88
N GLY A 534 0.95 -28.03 18.12
CA GLY A 534 0.11 -27.66 19.24
C GLY A 534 -1.40 -27.62 18.98
N GLY A 535 -1.87 -27.60 17.74
CA GLY A 535 -3.31 -27.52 17.44
C GLY A 535 -3.96 -26.22 17.94
N ILE A 536 -5.29 -26.20 18.02
CA ILE A 536 -6.02 -24.96 18.37
C ILE A 536 -5.72 -24.45 19.78
N GLU A 537 -5.44 -25.34 20.76
CA GLU A 537 -5.12 -24.92 22.14
C GLU A 537 -3.84 -24.07 22.13
N ALA A 538 -2.80 -24.49 21.39
CA ALA A 538 -1.60 -23.68 21.23
C ALA A 538 -1.87 -22.36 20.52
N VAL A 539 -2.65 -22.38 19.43
CA VAL A 539 -3.00 -21.18 18.67
C VAL A 539 -3.69 -20.15 19.56
N ILE A 540 -4.67 -20.56 20.36
CA ILE A 540 -5.40 -19.65 21.26
C ILE A 540 -4.49 -19.05 22.33
N TRP A 541 -3.60 -19.84 22.92
CA TRP A 541 -2.69 -19.35 23.96
C TRP A 541 -1.59 -18.45 23.40
N THR A 542 -1.05 -18.76 22.21
CA THR A 542 -0.13 -17.85 21.52
C THR A 542 -0.83 -16.54 21.17
N ASP A 543 -2.04 -16.60 20.59
CA ASP A 543 -2.82 -15.40 20.24
C ASP A 543 -3.11 -14.52 21.47
N THR A 544 -3.37 -15.15 22.62
CA THR A 544 -3.62 -14.46 23.88
C THR A 544 -2.40 -13.66 24.32
N ILE A 545 -1.22 -14.27 24.35
CA ILE A 545 0.03 -13.58 24.70
C ILE A 545 0.35 -12.50 23.66
N GLN A 546 0.18 -12.83 22.38
CA GLN A 546 0.38 -11.92 21.26
C GLN A 546 -0.50 -10.66 21.38
N THR A 547 -1.75 -10.80 21.80
CA THR A 547 -2.66 -9.67 22.04
C THR A 547 -2.08 -8.70 23.08
N PHE A 548 -1.55 -9.21 24.20
CA PHE A 548 -0.94 -8.36 25.22
C PHE A 548 0.36 -7.70 24.76
N VAL A 549 1.24 -8.45 24.08
CA VAL A 549 2.50 -7.92 23.52
C VAL A 549 2.19 -6.81 22.51
N LEU A 550 1.22 -7.04 21.63
CA LEU A 550 0.80 -6.11 20.59
C LEU A 550 0.21 -4.81 21.17
N LEU A 551 -0.81 -4.92 22.01
CA LEU A 551 -1.50 -3.76 22.59
C LEU A 551 -0.58 -2.99 23.54
N GLY A 552 0.23 -3.69 24.34
CA GLY A 552 1.23 -3.08 25.20
C GLY A 552 2.29 -2.32 24.40
N GLY A 553 2.81 -2.92 23.33
CA GLY A 553 3.76 -2.27 22.43
C GLY A 553 3.16 -1.04 21.72
N ALA A 554 1.91 -1.11 21.29
CA ALA A 554 1.19 0.01 20.68
C ALA A 554 0.94 1.16 21.67
N ILE A 555 0.52 0.88 22.92
CA ILE A 555 0.37 1.90 23.97
C ILE A 555 1.69 2.60 24.25
N LEU A 556 2.78 1.84 24.39
CA LEU A 556 4.11 2.38 24.59
C LEU A 556 4.54 3.26 23.42
N ALA A 557 4.32 2.80 22.18
CA ALA A 557 4.64 3.57 20.99
C ALA A 557 3.88 4.90 20.93
N LEU A 558 2.57 4.89 21.23
CA LEU A 558 1.76 6.10 21.26
C LEU A 558 2.25 7.08 22.34
N ALA A 559 2.57 6.59 23.53
CA ALA A 559 3.09 7.43 24.61
C ALA A 559 4.43 8.10 24.23
N LEU A 560 5.34 7.34 23.59
CA LEU A 560 6.62 7.87 23.11
C LEU A 560 6.46 8.85 21.95
N LEU A 561 5.52 8.59 21.03
CA LEU A 561 5.18 9.51 19.93
C LEU A 561 4.71 10.85 20.48
N VAL A 562 3.68 10.82 21.33
CA VAL A 562 3.09 12.03 21.92
C VAL A 562 4.11 12.78 22.77
N GLY A 563 4.93 12.07 23.54
CA GLY A 563 6.01 12.69 24.32
C GLY A 563 7.15 13.27 23.48
N GLY A 564 7.31 12.79 22.23
CA GLY A 564 8.33 13.27 21.29
C GLY A 564 7.88 14.43 20.41
N ILE A 565 6.59 14.81 20.41
CA ILE A 565 6.05 15.96 19.67
C ILE A 565 6.40 17.26 20.42
N GLU A 566 6.73 18.32 19.69
CA GLU A 566 6.92 19.65 20.29
C GLU A 566 5.64 20.11 21.00
N GLY A 567 5.73 20.45 22.29
CA GLY A 567 4.55 20.76 23.11
C GLY A 567 3.79 19.54 23.64
N GLY A 568 4.28 18.32 23.41
CA GLY A 568 3.72 17.08 23.93
C GLY A 568 2.28 16.82 23.46
N PHE A 569 1.39 16.49 24.39
CA PHE A 569 -0.02 16.25 24.07
C PHE A 569 -0.74 17.50 23.53
N ALA A 570 -0.37 18.70 23.99
CA ALA A 570 -0.98 19.94 23.52
C ALA A 570 -0.64 20.19 22.04
N GLY A 571 0.63 20.03 21.67
CA GLY A 571 1.08 20.13 20.28
C GLY A 571 0.50 19.03 19.38
N PHE A 572 0.40 17.80 19.90
CA PHE A 572 -0.32 16.71 19.22
C PHE A 572 -1.76 17.11 18.88
N TRP A 573 -2.50 17.62 19.87
CA TRP A 573 -3.90 18.00 19.70
C TRP A 573 -4.06 19.15 18.71
N GLU A 574 -3.26 20.21 18.84
CA GLU A 574 -3.30 21.38 17.96
C GLU A 574 -3.01 21.00 16.50
N ILE A 575 -1.88 20.33 16.25
CA ILE A 575 -1.49 19.90 14.90
C ILE A 575 -2.55 18.98 14.28
N ALA A 576 -2.99 17.96 15.01
CA ALA A 576 -3.96 16.99 14.51
C ALA A 576 -5.33 17.63 14.23
N HIS A 577 -5.76 18.55 15.09
CA HIS A 577 -7.04 19.23 14.94
C HIS A 577 -7.04 20.21 13.76
N THR A 578 -6.00 21.05 13.63
CA THR A 578 -5.86 21.98 12.50
C THR A 578 -5.76 21.26 11.16
N ALA A 579 -5.25 20.03 11.14
CA ALA A 579 -5.17 19.18 9.95
C ALA A 579 -6.41 18.28 9.72
N ASP A 580 -7.50 18.47 10.48
CA ASP A 580 -8.76 17.71 10.40
C ASP A 580 -8.58 16.18 10.51
N LYS A 581 -7.55 15.72 11.22
CA LYS A 581 -7.19 14.28 11.30
C LYS A 581 -8.21 13.40 11.99
N PHE A 582 -9.07 13.98 12.83
CA PHE A 582 -10.11 13.27 13.58
C PHE A 582 -11.44 13.14 12.81
N ASN A 583 -11.50 13.56 11.55
CA ASN A 583 -12.72 13.42 10.77
C ASN A 583 -13.12 11.94 10.64
N MET A 584 -14.35 11.60 11.03
CA MET A 584 -14.91 10.24 10.95
C MET A 584 -16.08 10.15 9.97
N VAL A 585 -16.52 11.28 9.42
CA VAL A 585 -17.72 11.35 8.60
C VAL A 585 -17.40 12.01 7.28
N ASN A 586 -17.66 11.28 6.20
CA ASN A 586 -17.72 11.86 4.87
C ASN A 586 -19.11 11.62 4.27
N ALA A 587 -19.88 12.70 4.12
CA ALA A 587 -21.28 12.66 3.72
C ALA A 587 -21.52 12.65 2.20
N ASN A 588 -20.50 12.33 1.39
CA ASN A 588 -20.66 12.24 -0.06
C ASN A 588 -21.43 10.97 -0.49
N TRP A 589 -21.98 11.00 -1.71
CA TRP A 589 -22.75 9.88 -2.31
C TRP A 589 -21.99 9.16 -3.44
N ASP A 590 -20.68 9.41 -3.57
CA ASP A 590 -19.85 8.88 -4.65
C ASP A 590 -19.05 7.65 -4.21
N VAL A 591 -19.44 6.48 -4.72
CA VAL A 591 -18.77 5.20 -4.47
C VAL A 591 -17.37 5.08 -5.08
N THR A 592 -16.96 6.05 -5.91
CA THR A 592 -15.65 6.09 -6.54
C THR A 592 -14.71 7.07 -5.87
N ASN A 593 -15.19 7.87 -4.91
CA ASN A 593 -14.39 8.91 -4.25
C ASN A 593 -13.21 8.30 -3.47
N ALA A 594 -12.08 9.02 -3.45
CA ALA A 594 -10.91 8.63 -2.65
C ALA A 594 -11.14 8.84 -1.16
N GLN A 595 -11.86 9.90 -0.79
CA GLN A 595 -12.39 10.06 0.55
C GLN A 595 -13.69 9.25 0.63
N VAL A 596 -13.58 8.06 1.20
CA VAL A 596 -14.65 7.07 1.15
C VAL A 596 -15.86 7.58 1.92
N ALA A 597 -17.03 7.54 1.29
CA ALA A 597 -18.28 7.91 1.91
C ALA A 597 -18.56 7.05 3.15
N LEU A 598 -19.13 7.67 4.19
CA LEU A 598 -19.48 6.98 5.44
C LEU A 598 -20.37 5.76 5.18
N TRP A 599 -21.39 5.90 4.34
CA TRP A 599 -22.31 4.81 4.05
C TRP A 599 -21.64 3.64 3.30
N VAL A 600 -20.65 3.91 2.45
CA VAL A 600 -19.85 2.89 1.76
C VAL A 600 -19.06 2.08 2.78
N ILE A 601 -18.42 2.75 3.74
CA ILE A 601 -17.70 2.08 4.83
C ILE A 601 -18.64 1.26 5.68
N VAL A 602 -19.78 1.83 6.11
CA VAL A 602 -20.74 1.13 6.97
C VAL A 602 -21.30 -0.10 6.25
N ALA A 603 -21.77 0.03 5.01
CA ALA A 603 -22.31 -1.08 4.24
C ALA A 603 -21.27 -2.20 4.03
N GLY A 604 -20.07 -1.81 3.59
CA GLY A 604 -18.94 -2.72 3.38
C GLY A 604 -18.51 -3.43 4.66
N ALA A 605 -18.32 -2.67 5.74
CA ALA A 605 -17.86 -3.19 7.02
C ALA A 605 -18.89 -4.10 7.68
N VAL A 606 -20.19 -3.75 7.66
CA VAL A 606 -21.24 -4.62 8.19
C VAL A 606 -21.27 -5.93 7.41
N ALA A 607 -21.26 -5.90 6.07
CA ALA A 607 -21.26 -7.12 5.27
C ALA A 607 -20.01 -7.98 5.52
N GLN A 608 -18.83 -7.35 5.61
CA GLN A 608 -17.58 -8.03 5.91
C GLN A 608 -17.58 -8.65 7.31
N ASN A 609 -18.02 -7.92 8.32
CA ASN A 609 -18.06 -8.39 9.69
C ASN A 609 -19.12 -9.47 9.87
N VAL A 610 -20.29 -9.35 9.24
CA VAL A 610 -21.29 -10.44 9.24
C VAL A 610 -20.66 -11.71 8.66
N SER A 611 -19.99 -11.60 7.51
CA SER A 611 -19.30 -12.76 6.90
C SER A 611 -18.23 -13.34 7.83
N SER A 612 -17.43 -12.49 8.48
CA SER A 612 -16.34 -12.90 9.38
C SER A 612 -16.84 -13.57 10.65
N TYR A 613 -17.96 -13.13 11.22
CA TYR A 613 -18.48 -13.68 12.47
C TYR A 613 -19.49 -14.83 12.26
N THR A 614 -19.96 -15.05 11.03
CA THR A 614 -20.95 -16.10 10.75
C THR A 614 -20.46 -17.20 9.83
N ALA A 615 -19.53 -16.94 8.91
CA ALA A 615 -19.14 -17.87 7.84
C ALA A 615 -17.64 -18.21 7.81
N ASP A 616 -16.79 -17.38 8.43
CA ASP A 616 -15.35 -17.61 8.52
C ASP A 616 -15.06 -18.65 9.63
N GLN A 617 -14.61 -19.84 9.21
CA GLN A 617 -14.26 -20.92 10.13
C GLN A 617 -13.22 -20.49 11.16
N ALA A 618 -12.30 -19.59 10.84
CA ALA A 618 -11.32 -19.11 11.81
C ALA A 618 -11.98 -18.48 13.03
N VAL A 619 -13.09 -17.76 12.85
CA VAL A 619 -13.82 -17.18 13.99
C VAL A 619 -14.76 -18.20 14.59
N VAL A 620 -15.56 -18.86 13.76
CA VAL A 620 -16.62 -19.80 14.20
C VAL A 620 -16.05 -20.97 15.00
N GLN A 621 -14.86 -21.47 14.63
CA GLN A 621 -14.21 -22.57 15.34
C GLN A 621 -13.98 -22.24 16.83
N ARG A 622 -13.76 -20.98 17.19
CA ARG A 622 -13.57 -20.56 18.60
C ARG A 622 -14.88 -20.61 19.40
N TYR A 623 -16.04 -20.55 18.75
CA TYR A 623 -17.36 -20.61 19.41
C TYR A 623 -17.60 -21.96 20.08
N VAL A 624 -16.92 -23.01 19.60
CA VAL A 624 -17.05 -24.39 20.09
C VAL A 624 -15.85 -24.85 20.93
N THR A 625 -14.96 -23.94 21.34
CA THR A 625 -13.77 -24.26 22.17
C THR A 625 -13.97 -24.12 23.67
N THR A 626 -15.04 -23.43 24.09
CA THR A 626 -15.42 -23.25 25.49
C THR A 626 -16.46 -24.28 25.91
N SER A 627 -16.59 -24.53 27.21
CA SER A 627 -17.44 -25.60 27.73
C SER A 627 -18.94 -25.32 27.62
N THR A 628 -19.36 -24.05 27.63
CA THR A 628 -20.77 -23.66 27.57
C THR A 628 -21.01 -22.51 26.59
N GLU A 629 -22.25 -22.42 26.09
CA GLU A 629 -22.67 -21.34 25.19
C GLU A 629 -22.49 -19.96 25.82
N LYS A 630 -22.85 -19.81 27.11
CA LYS A 630 -22.66 -18.57 27.86
C LYS A 630 -21.20 -18.13 27.92
N LEU A 631 -20.26 -19.08 28.02
CA LEU A 631 -18.82 -18.78 28.00
C LEU A 631 -18.35 -18.41 26.60
N ALA A 632 -18.83 -19.08 25.55
CA ALA A 632 -18.57 -18.67 24.16
C ALA A 632 -19.09 -17.25 23.86
N ALA A 633 -20.31 -16.92 24.32
CA ALA A 633 -20.88 -15.59 24.17
C ALA A 633 -20.00 -14.51 24.85
N ARG A 634 -19.47 -14.80 26.05
CA ARG A 634 -18.51 -13.90 26.72
C ARG A 634 -17.24 -13.68 25.91
N SER A 635 -16.73 -14.71 25.23
CA SER A 635 -15.57 -14.59 24.34
C SER A 635 -15.83 -13.64 23.17
N ILE A 636 -16.99 -13.78 22.50
CA ILE A 636 -17.39 -12.92 21.38
C ILE A 636 -17.53 -11.46 21.86
N TRP A 637 -18.24 -11.24 22.98
CA TRP A 637 -18.41 -9.90 23.54
C TRP A 637 -17.10 -9.25 23.95
N MET A 638 -16.20 -10.00 24.59
CA MET A 638 -14.87 -9.49 24.94
C MET A 638 -14.10 -9.05 23.70
N SER A 639 -14.08 -9.87 22.65
CA SER A 639 -13.42 -9.51 21.39
C SER A 639 -14.01 -8.23 20.78
N ALA A 640 -15.33 -8.13 20.76
CA ALA A 640 -16.02 -6.97 20.20
C ALA A 640 -15.72 -5.68 20.98
N ILE A 641 -15.75 -5.75 22.31
CA ILE A 641 -15.44 -4.61 23.19
C ILE A 641 -13.98 -4.20 23.05
N LEU A 642 -13.04 -5.16 22.99
CA LEU A 642 -11.60 -4.88 22.85
C LEU A 642 -11.24 -4.17 21.54
N THR A 643 -12.09 -4.30 20.51
CA THR A 643 -11.92 -3.62 19.22
C THR A 643 -12.04 -2.10 19.35
N ILE A 644 -12.86 -1.59 20.27
CA ILE A 644 -13.06 -0.14 20.47
C ILE A 644 -11.75 0.55 20.92
N PRO A 645 -11.14 0.21 22.08
CA PRO A 645 -9.90 0.84 22.50
C PRO A 645 -8.73 0.55 21.55
N ALA A 646 -8.69 -0.64 20.93
CA ALA A 646 -7.67 -0.95 19.93
C ALA A 646 -7.77 -0.02 18.70
N THR A 647 -8.98 0.27 18.23
CA THR A 647 -9.20 1.19 17.11
C THR A 647 -8.73 2.60 17.46
N LEU A 648 -9.12 3.12 18.63
CA LEU A 648 -8.65 4.42 19.10
C LEU A 648 -7.12 4.48 19.22
N LEU A 649 -6.51 3.38 19.68
CA LEU A 649 -5.06 3.27 19.81
C LEU A 649 -4.35 3.31 18.46
N PHE A 650 -4.74 2.48 17.50
CA PHE A 650 -4.05 2.41 16.19
C PHE A 650 -4.27 3.65 15.33
N PHE A 651 -5.48 4.19 15.30
CA PHE A 651 -5.74 5.47 14.62
C PHE A 651 -5.04 6.64 15.34
N GLY A 652 -5.01 6.61 16.68
CA GLY A 652 -4.23 7.54 17.50
C GLY A 652 -2.74 7.52 17.18
N ILE A 653 -2.14 6.34 17.00
CA ILE A 653 -0.74 6.21 16.57
C ILE A 653 -0.53 6.87 15.21
N GLY A 654 -1.41 6.63 14.23
CA GLY A 654 -1.27 7.25 12.90
C GLY A 654 -1.36 8.77 12.91
N THR A 655 -2.33 9.32 13.65
CA THR A 655 -2.44 10.76 13.86
C THR A 655 -1.25 11.33 14.64
N ALA A 656 -0.72 10.58 15.62
CA ALA A 656 0.47 11.00 16.36
C ALA A 656 1.73 10.96 15.50
N LEU A 657 1.88 9.98 14.62
CA LEU A 657 2.95 9.95 13.61
C LEU A 657 2.86 11.17 12.69
N PHE A 658 1.65 11.56 12.27
CA PHE A 658 1.45 12.76 11.44
C PHE A 658 1.93 14.01 12.17
N ALA A 659 1.48 14.21 13.41
CA ALA A 659 1.88 15.36 14.21
C ALA A 659 3.38 15.36 14.54
N TYR A 660 3.96 14.18 14.80
CA TYR A 660 5.39 14.00 15.03
C TYR A 660 6.22 14.40 13.81
N TYR A 661 5.91 13.88 12.63
CA TYR A 661 6.67 14.22 11.41
C TYR A 661 6.32 15.59 10.82
N GLN A 662 5.18 16.19 11.18
CA GLN A 662 4.95 17.60 10.86
C GLN A 662 5.79 18.53 11.73
N SER A 663 5.92 18.24 13.04
CA SER A 663 6.78 19.02 13.95
C SER A 663 8.27 18.76 13.74
N GLN A 664 8.66 17.56 13.29
CA GLN A 664 10.05 17.18 13.01
C GLN A 664 10.21 16.57 11.61
N PRO A 665 10.06 17.38 10.55
CA PRO A 665 10.01 16.87 9.19
C PRO A 665 11.33 16.26 8.72
N ASP A 666 12.48 16.71 9.24
CA ASP A 666 13.81 16.19 8.89
C ASP A 666 14.03 14.72 9.30
N LYS A 667 13.18 14.18 10.17
CA LYS A 667 13.26 12.78 10.63
C LYS A 667 12.54 11.80 9.71
N LEU A 668 11.67 12.29 8.82
CA LEU A 668 10.94 11.45 7.88
C LEU A 668 11.85 11.12 6.68
N ASP A 669 11.96 9.82 6.40
CA ASP A 669 12.74 9.36 5.25
C ASP A 669 11.96 9.59 3.94
N PRO A 670 12.53 10.28 2.94
CA PRO A 670 11.86 10.51 1.67
C PRO A 670 11.57 9.27 0.83
N LEU A 671 12.29 8.17 1.07
CA LEU A 671 12.30 6.98 0.22
C LEU A 671 11.35 5.89 0.70
N ILE A 672 10.82 6.00 1.92
CA ILE A 672 9.91 5.00 2.47
C ILE A 672 8.49 5.16 1.92
N THR A 673 7.73 4.08 1.97
CA THR A 673 6.29 4.11 1.72
C THR A 673 5.54 4.55 2.97
N THR A 674 4.29 4.99 2.80
CA THR A 674 3.42 5.37 3.91
C THR A 674 3.24 4.21 4.91
N ASP A 675 3.13 2.97 4.42
CA ASP A 675 3.00 1.77 5.26
C ASP A 675 4.25 1.45 6.12
N GLN A 676 5.38 2.07 5.78
CA GLN A 676 6.65 1.93 6.49
C GLN A 676 6.90 3.03 7.53
N ILE A 677 6.04 4.05 7.63
CA ILE A 677 6.23 5.19 8.54
C ILE A 677 6.25 4.75 10.00
N PHE A 678 5.32 3.88 10.41
CA PHE A 678 5.33 3.38 11.78
C PHE A 678 6.54 2.48 12.08
N PRO A 679 6.89 1.49 11.23
CA PRO A 679 8.16 0.77 11.33
C PRO A 679 9.39 1.67 11.39
N LEU A 680 9.45 2.74 10.58
CA LEU A 680 10.54 3.71 10.59
C LEU A 680 10.70 4.37 11.97
N PHE A 681 9.60 4.82 12.56
CA PHE A 681 9.60 5.39 13.89
C PHE A 681 10.14 4.40 14.94
N ILE A 682 9.68 3.15 14.89
CA ILE A 682 10.16 2.07 15.78
C ILE A 682 11.67 1.88 15.64
N ALA A 683 12.19 1.91 14.41
CA ALA A 683 13.60 1.69 14.12
C ALA A 683 14.49 2.85 14.58
N ARG A 684 14.01 4.09 14.43
CA ARG A 684 14.85 5.29 14.54
C ARG A 684 14.76 5.99 15.88
N GLU A 685 13.58 5.97 16.50
CA GLU A 685 13.25 6.85 17.62
C GLU A 685 12.98 6.06 18.92
N ILE A 686 12.65 4.77 18.83
CA ILE A 686 12.36 3.97 20.03
C ILE A 686 13.66 3.43 20.64
N PRO A 687 13.84 3.52 21.98
CA PRO A 687 15.01 2.99 22.66
C PRO A 687 15.25 1.49 22.39
N VAL A 688 16.53 1.11 22.39
CA VAL A 688 16.95 -0.30 22.29
C VAL A 688 16.32 -1.15 23.41
N GLY A 689 15.94 -2.38 23.10
CA GLY A 689 15.11 -3.26 23.92
C GLY A 689 13.62 -3.05 23.64
N LEU A 690 13.12 -1.81 23.76
CA LEU A 690 11.71 -1.47 23.53
C LEU A 690 11.33 -1.58 22.05
N ALA A 691 12.24 -1.15 21.15
CA ALA A 691 12.05 -1.33 19.71
C ALA A 691 11.92 -2.83 19.35
N GLY A 692 12.75 -3.69 19.94
CA GLY A 692 12.67 -5.14 19.78
C GLY A 692 11.35 -5.73 20.27
N LEU A 693 10.78 -5.21 21.37
CA LEU A 693 9.47 -5.61 21.87
C LEU A 693 8.33 -5.22 20.92
N ILE A 694 8.36 -4.01 20.36
CA ILE A 694 7.32 -3.55 19.43
C ILE A 694 7.44 -4.30 18.09
N VAL A 695 8.65 -4.53 17.59
CA VAL A 695 8.88 -5.39 16.43
C VAL A 695 8.36 -6.81 16.69
N ALA A 696 8.58 -7.37 17.89
CA ALA A 696 7.98 -8.64 18.28
C ALA A 696 6.44 -8.60 18.25
N GLY A 697 5.83 -7.46 18.62
CA GLY A 697 4.39 -7.21 18.42
C GLY A 697 3.95 -7.26 16.95
N VAL A 698 4.72 -6.70 16.03
CA VAL A 698 4.41 -6.79 14.58
C VAL A 698 4.46 -8.26 14.10
N PHE A 699 5.50 -9.01 14.49
CA PHE A 699 5.59 -10.45 14.22
C PHE A 699 4.41 -11.20 14.85
N ALA A 700 4.05 -10.88 16.09
CA ALA A 700 2.94 -11.46 16.82
C ALA A 700 1.61 -11.37 16.04
N ALA A 701 1.28 -10.19 15.52
CA ALA A 701 0.03 -9.98 14.76
C ALA A 701 0.00 -10.72 13.42
N ALA A 702 1.14 -10.88 12.76
CA ALA A 702 1.21 -11.65 11.52
C ALA A 702 1.12 -13.15 11.82
N GLN A 703 1.84 -13.61 12.83
CA GLN A 703 1.89 -15.01 13.24
C GLN A 703 0.53 -15.52 13.71
N SER A 704 -0.24 -14.73 14.48
CA SER A 704 -1.61 -15.11 14.90
C SER A 704 -2.51 -15.41 13.71
N THR A 705 -2.43 -14.57 12.66
CA THR A 705 -3.22 -14.72 11.43
C THR A 705 -2.80 -15.96 10.65
N VAL A 706 -1.48 -16.18 10.52
CA VAL A 706 -0.91 -17.33 9.81
C VAL A 706 -1.29 -18.63 10.51
N SER A 707 -1.04 -18.76 11.82
CA SER A 707 -1.36 -19.99 12.54
C SER A 707 -2.85 -20.28 12.58
N THR A 708 -3.69 -19.25 12.73
CA THR A 708 -5.14 -19.41 12.70
C THR A 708 -5.64 -19.89 11.33
N SER A 709 -5.14 -19.30 10.25
CA SER A 709 -5.51 -19.67 8.88
C SER A 709 -5.12 -21.12 8.57
N MET A 710 -3.92 -21.53 9.00
CA MET A 710 -3.43 -22.89 8.84
C MET A 710 -4.26 -23.92 9.61
N ASN A 711 -4.54 -23.65 10.89
CA ASN A 711 -5.31 -24.56 11.72
C ASN A 711 -6.73 -24.74 11.16
N SER A 712 -7.41 -23.62 10.87
CA SER A 712 -8.79 -23.61 10.41
C SER A 712 -8.95 -24.27 9.04
N SER A 713 -8.00 -24.04 8.13
CA SER A 713 -7.98 -24.72 6.83
C SER A 713 -7.73 -26.22 6.96
N ALA A 714 -6.84 -26.63 7.88
CA ALA A 714 -6.64 -28.05 8.14
C ALA A 714 -7.89 -28.71 8.75
N THR A 715 -8.61 -28.00 9.63
CA THR A 715 -9.89 -28.44 10.17
C THR A 715 -10.89 -28.71 9.04
N THR A 716 -11.09 -27.75 8.15
CA THR A 716 -12.08 -27.88 7.06
C THR A 716 -11.66 -28.93 6.04
N ILE A 717 -10.37 -29.03 5.68
CA ILE A 717 -9.88 -30.10 4.80
C ILE A 717 -10.18 -31.48 5.39
N ILE A 718 -9.90 -31.67 6.69
CA ILE A 718 -10.09 -32.97 7.34
C ILE A 718 -11.57 -33.30 7.48
N VAL A 719 -12.36 -32.36 7.97
CA VAL A 719 -13.76 -32.57 8.32
C VAL A 719 -14.66 -32.57 7.09
N ASP A 720 -14.41 -31.68 6.13
CA ASP A 720 -15.27 -31.50 4.95
C ASP A 720 -14.85 -32.34 3.77
N PHE A 721 -13.60 -32.81 3.67
CA PHE A 721 -13.15 -33.59 2.50
C PHE A 721 -12.64 -34.99 2.87
N LEU A 722 -11.71 -35.10 3.82
CA LEU A 722 -11.04 -36.38 4.09
C LEU A 722 -11.88 -37.36 4.91
N ARG A 723 -12.57 -36.91 5.96
CA ARG A 723 -13.45 -37.76 6.78
C ARG A 723 -14.60 -38.35 5.97
N PRO A 724 -15.32 -37.60 5.13
CA PRO A 724 -16.43 -38.13 4.33
C PRO A 724 -15.99 -39.11 3.24
N LEU A 725 -14.70 -39.09 2.85
CA LEU A 725 -14.10 -40.06 1.94
C LEU A 725 -13.51 -41.27 2.69
N SER A 726 -13.69 -41.37 4.01
CA SER A 726 -13.11 -42.41 4.86
C SER A 726 -11.60 -42.59 4.65
N PHE A 727 -10.89 -41.49 4.39
CA PHE A 727 -9.46 -41.50 4.01
C PHE A 727 -8.56 -42.14 5.08
N CYS A 728 -8.95 -42.05 6.35
CA CYS A 728 -8.33 -42.75 7.46
C CYS A 728 -9.36 -43.62 8.19
N THR A 729 -8.92 -44.77 8.70
CA THR A 729 -9.78 -45.71 9.44
C THR A 729 -9.73 -45.51 10.96
N THR A 730 -8.79 -44.72 11.47
CA THR A 730 -8.59 -44.50 12.91
C THR A 730 -8.49 -43.01 13.25
N GLU A 731 -8.90 -42.62 14.46
CA GLU A 731 -8.76 -41.25 14.97
C GLU A 731 -7.29 -40.80 15.05
N ARG A 732 -6.37 -41.73 15.34
CA ARG A 732 -4.92 -41.44 15.27
C ARG A 732 -4.46 -41.13 13.85
N GLY A 733 -5.02 -41.84 12.87
CA GLY A 733 -4.81 -41.56 11.44
C GLY A 733 -5.27 -40.16 11.07
N TYR A 734 -6.49 -39.78 11.44
CA TYR A 734 -7.01 -38.43 11.19
C TYR A 734 -6.23 -37.33 11.92
N LEU A 735 -5.75 -37.59 13.15
CA LEU A 735 -4.88 -36.64 13.84
C LEU A 735 -3.54 -36.42 13.10
N ASN A 736 -2.94 -37.49 12.57
CA ASN A 736 -1.73 -37.35 11.76
C ASN A 736 -2.02 -36.65 10.43
N ALA A 737 -3.13 -36.97 9.77
CA ALA A 737 -3.57 -36.28 8.57
C ALA A 737 -3.81 -34.78 8.83
N ALA A 738 -4.43 -34.43 9.97
CA ALA A 738 -4.63 -33.04 10.38
C ALA A 738 -3.31 -32.28 10.51
N ARG A 739 -2.30 -32.88 11.15
CA ARG A 739 -0.96 -32.29 11.25
C ARG A 739 -0.29 -32.13 9.88
N ILE A 740 -0.41 -33.13 9.00
CA ILE A 740 0.13 -33.06 7.64
C ILE A 740 -0.57 -31.94 6.85
N CYS A 741 -1.90 -31.82 6.93
CA CYS A 741 -2.66 -30.75 6.30
C CYS A 741 -2.25 -29.38 6.86
N THR A 742 -2.10 -29.22 8.18
CA THR A 742 -1.62 -27.97 8.78
C THR A 742 -0.24 -27.61 8.22
N PHE A 743 0.70 -28.56 8.20
CA PHE A 743 2.04 -28.36 7.64
C PHE A 743 2.00 -27.97 6.15
N ALA A 744 1.20 -28.67 5.34
CA ALA A 744 1.07 -28.43 3.91
C ALA A 744 0.48 -27.05 3.61
N VAL A 745 -0.63 -26.68 4.27
CA VAL A 745 -1.25 -25.35 4.13
C VAL A 745 -0.26 -24.25 4.54
N GLY A 746 0.45 -24.44 5.65
CA GLY A 746 1.49 -23.52 6.10
C GLY A 746 2.61 -23.33 5.10
N THR A 747 3.09 -24.44 4.54
CA THR A 747 4.15 -24.43 3.52
C THR A 747 3.68 -23.73 2.26
N ILE A 748 2.50 -24.07 1.74
CA ILE A 748 1.92 -23.43 0.55
C ILE A 748 1.72 -21.93 0.79
N GLY A 749 1.12 -21.54 1.91
CA GLY A 749 0.92 -20.13 2.24
C GLY A 749 2.23 -19.35 2.38
N THR A 750 3.28 -19.98 2.93
CA THR A 750 4.63 -19.38 3.02
C THR A 750 5.26 -19.21 1.64
N LEU A 751 5.18 -20.23 0.78
CA LEU A 751 5.68 -20.16 -0.60
C LEU A 751 4.94 -19.08 -1.41
N LEU A 752 3.61 -19.00 -1.29
CA LEU A 752 2.82 -17.92 -1.89
C LEU A 752 3.22 -16.54 -1.33
N GLY A 753 3.51 -16.44 -0.03
CA GLY A 753 4.05 -15.22 0.57
C GLY A 753 5.38 -14.81 -0.09
N LEU A 754 6.30 -15.75 -0.31
CA LEU A 754 7.55 -15.45 -1.01
C LEU A 754 7.34 -14.95 -2.44
N LEU A 755 6.33 -15.45 -3.15
CA LEU A 755 5.98 -14.97 -4.50
C LEU A 755 5.38 -13.55 -4.47
N PHE A 756 4.71 -13.19 -3.38
CA PHE A 756 4.05 -11.89 -3.21
C PHE A 756 5.00 -10.82 -2.64
N VAL A 757 6.20 -11.20 -2.19
CA VAL A 757 7.32 -10.28 -1.95
C VAL A 757 7.90 -9.85 -3.31
N ASN A 758 7.11 -9.09 -4.06
CA ASN A 758 7.53 -8.48 -5.31
C ASN A 758 7.25 -6.97 -5.24
N PRO A 759 8.28 -6.11 -5.33
CA PRO A 759 8.10 -4.65 -5.30
C PRO A 759 7.27 -4.12 -6.47
N ASP A 760 7.09 -4.87 -7.56
CA ASP A 760 6.29 -4.47 -8.72
C ASP A 760 4.77 -4.63 -8.50
N ILE A 761 4.34 -5.30 -7.43
CA ILE A 761 2.92 -5.40 -7.08
C ILE A 761 2.44 -4.04 -6.57
N ARG A 762 1.73 -3.30 -7.44
CA ARG A 762 1.25 -1.93 -7.21
C ARG A 762 0.60 -1.71 -5.84
N SER A 763 -0.19 -2.67 -5.36
CA SER A 763 -0.81 -2.64 -4.03
C SER A 763 -1.27 -4.03 -3.60
N LEU A 764 -0.54 -4.66 -2.69
CA LEU A 764 -0.95 -5.91 -2.04
C LEU A 764 -2.23 -5.73 -1.20
N PHE A 765 -2.47 -4.51 -0.71
CA PHE A 765 -3.69 -4.17 0.01
C PHE A 765 -4.93 -4.23 -0.89
N ASP A 766 -4.86 -3.69 -2.11
CA ASP A 766 -6.01 -3.73 -3.03
C ASP A 766 -6.30 -5.15 -3.48
N ALA A 767 -5.26 -5.96 -3.70
CA ALA A 767 -5.41 -7.39 -3.96
C ALA A 767 -6.13 -8.11 -2.79
N PHE A 768 -5.81 -7.75 -1.54
CA PHE A 768 -6.49 -8.29 -0.37
C PHE A 768 -7.98 -7.94 -0.34
N ILE A 769 -8.32 -6.66 -0.56
CA ILE A 769 -9.72 -6.20 -0.56
C ILE A 769 -10.53 -6.90 -1.65
N MET A 770 -9.94 -7.10 -2.84
CA MET A 770 -10.55 -7.88 -3.92
C MET A 770 -10.82 -9.33 -3.50
N ILE A 771 -9.80 -10.03 -2.99
CA ILE A 771 -9.89 -11.43 -2.53
C ILE A 771 -10.95 -11.57 -1.44
N LEU A 772 -10.96 -10.65 -0.48
CA LEU A 772 -11.92 -10.58 0.61
C LEU A 772 -13.35 -10.39 0.08
N GLY A 773 -13.57 -9.46 -0.85
CA GLY A 773 -14.89 -9.26 -1.47
C GLY A 773 -15.42 -10.49 -2.21
N ILE A 774 -14.56 -11.17 -2.98
CA ILE A 774 -14.93 -12.39 -3.71
C ILE A 774 -15.29 -13.51 -2.73
N PHE A 775 -14.38 -13.89 -1.83
CA PHE A 775 -14.61 -15.09 -1.02
C PHE A 775 -15.52 -14.82 0.18
N MET A 776 -15.27 -13.77 0.97
CA MET A 776 -16.04 -13.52 2.19
C MET A 776 -17.45 -13.01 1.88
N GLY A 777 -17.61 -12.15 0.88
CA GLY A 777 -18.93 -11.69 0.44
C GLY A 777 -19.84 -12.86 0.05
N ILE A 778 -19.32 -13.79 -0.76
CA ILE A 778 -20.07 -14.99 -1.19
C ILE A 778 -20.40 -15.91 -0.02
N LEU A 779 -19.41 -16.20 0.85
CA LEU A 779 -19.65 -17.06 2.01
C LEU A 779 -20.72 -16.45 2.93
N GLY A 780 -20.61 -15.17 3.29
CA GLY A 780 -21.63 -14.48 4.07
C GLY A 780 -23.00 -14.55 3.39
N GLY A 781 -23.06 -14.34 2.08
CA GLY A 781 -24.28 -14.45 1.28
C GLY A 781 -24.93 -15.84 1.38
N LEU A 782 -24.16 -16.93 1.28
CA LEU A 782 -24.64 -18.30 1.41
C LEU A 782 -25.22 -18.59 2.80
N PHE A 783 -24.53 -18.14 3.86
CA PHE A 783 -24.99 -18.36 5.23
C PHE A 783 -26.26 -17.57 5.53
N LEU A 784 -26.34 -16.30 5.12
CA LEU A 784 -27.56 -15.51 5.27
C LEU A 784 -28.71 -16.11 4.46
N LEU A 785 -28.45 -16.56 3.23
CA LEU A 785 -29.46 -17.21 2.40
C LEU A 785 -29.98 -18.49 3.06
N GLY A 786 -29.10 -19.28 3.68
CA GLY A 786 -29.48 -20.46 4.46
C GLY A 786 -30.35 -20.12 5.66
N ALA A 787 -29.92 -19.14 6.45
CA ALA A 787 -30.53 -18.82 7.75
C ALA A 787 -31.87 -18.09 7.62
N PHE A 788 -32.01 -17.22 6.62
CA PHE A 788 -33.16 -16.31 6.47
C PHE A 788 -34.17 -16.74 5.41
N THR A 789 -34.00 -17.89 4.75
CA THR A 789 -34.95 -18.33 3.72
C THR A 789 -35.34 -19.79 3.90
N ARG A 790 -36.64 -20.09 3.75
CA ARG A 790 -37.16 -21.47 3.70
C ARG A 790 -37.25 -22.03 2.26
N ARG A 791 -37.28 -21.15 1.25
CA ARG A 791 -37.49 -21.56 -0.15
C ARG A 791 -36.20 -22.01 -0.84
N THR A 792 -35.06 -21.42 -0.48
CA THR A 792 -33.82 -21.57 -1.26
C THR A 792 -33.34 -23.01 -1.28
N ASN A 793 -33.03 -23.51 -2.48
CA ASN A 793 -32.51 -24.84 -2.72
C ASN A 793 -31.00 -24.82 -3.07
N GLN A 794 -30.38 -26.00 -3.22
CA GLN A 794 -28.94 -26.13 -3.46
C GLN A 794 -28.46 -25.47 -4.77
N LEU A 795 -29.21 -25.65 -5.86
CA LEU A 795 -28.89 -25.06 -7.15
C LEU A 795 -28.99 -23.54 -7.10
N GLY A 796 -30.05 -23.00 -6.49
CA GLY A 796 -30.20 -21.57 -6.28
C GLY A 796 -29.02 -20.99 -5.50
N ALA A 797 -28.64 -21.61 -4.37
CA ALA A 797 -27.49 -21.16 -3.58
C ALA A 797 -26.18 -21.13 -4.39
N LEU A 798 -25.89 -22.17 -5.17
CA LEU A 798 -24.69 -22.23 -6.02
C LEU A 798 -24.73 -21.22 -7.19
N CYS A 799 -25.89 -21.00 -7.80
CA CYS A 799 -26.08 -19.94 -8.80
C CYS A 799 -25.81 -18.56 -8.20
N GLY A 800 -26.34 -18.29 -7.01
CA GLY A 800 -26.07 -17.06 -6.27
C GLY A 800 -24.57 -16.86 -6.03
N ALA A 801 -23.88 -17.90 -5.55
CA ALA A 801 -22.44 -17.85 -5.32
C ALA A 801 -21.64 -17.58 -6.60
N LEU A 802 -21.95 -18.27 -7.69
CA LEU A 802 -21.25 -18.10 -8.98
C LEU A 802 -21.47 -16.70 -9.56
N VAL A 803 -22.71 -16.22 -9.57
CA VAL A 803 -23.03 -14.87 -10.08
C VAL A 803 -22.43 -13.79 -9.18
N GLY A 804 -22.39 -14.02 -7.86
CA GLY A 804 -21.68 -13.17 -6.90
C GLY A 804 -20.19 -13.05 -7.23
N ALA A 805 -19.50 -14.17 -7.48
CA ALA A 805 -18.10 -14.18 -7.87
C ALA A 805 -17.85 -13.42 -9.18
N VAL A 806 -18.64 -13.71 -10.22
CA VAL A 806 -18.52 -13.04 -11.53
C VAL A 806 -18.77 -11.54 -11.39
N THR A 807 -19.76 -11.14 -10.59
CA THR A 807 -20.06 -9.72 -10.35
C THR A 807 -18.90 -9.03 -9.63
N MET A 808 -18.26 -9.68 -8.65
CA MET A 808 -17.09 -9.10 -7.97
C MET A 808 -15.90 -8.94 -8.91
N LEU A 809 -15.63 -9.94 -9.75
CA LEU A 809 -14.59 -9.84 -10.78
C LEU A 809 -14.90 -8.72 -11.79
N ALA A 810 -16.17 -8.56 -12.18
CA ALA A 810 -16.59 -7.50 -13.09
C ALA A 810 -16.46 -6.10 -12.45
N LEU A 811 -16.88 -5.93 -11.19
CA LEU A 811 -16.71 -4.67 -10.47
C LEU A 811 -15.23 -4.29 -10.35
N TRP A 812 -14.37 -5.24 -9.96
CA TRP A 812 -12.94 -4.99 -9.84
C TRP A 812 -12.28 -4.66 -11.19
N LYS A 813 -12.65 -5.37 -12.27
CA LYS A 813 -11.96 -5.23 -13.57
C LYS A 813 -12.45 -4.05 -14.40
N PHE A 814 -13.75 -3.75 -14.37
CA PHE A 814 -14.41 -2.84 -15.32
C PHE A 814 -14.90 -1.54 -14.68
N THR A 815 -14.76 -1.36 -13.36
CA THR A 815 -15.24 -0.15 -12.67
C THR A 815 -14.16 0.49 -11.81
N LYS A 816 -14.42 1.74 -11.40
CA LYS A 816 -13.58 2.48 -10.43
C LYS A 816 -14.23 2.50 -9.03
N VAL A 817 -15.15 1.57 -8.76
CA VAL A 817 -15.86 1.47 -7.49
C VAL A 817 -14.87 1.13 -6.39
N ASN A 818 -14.99 1.83 -5.27
CA ASN A 818 -14.15 1.61 -4.10
C ASN A 818 -14.31 0.17 -3.57
N GLY A 819 -13.19 -0.47 -3.25
CA GLY A 819 -13.15 -1.87 -2.80
C GLY A 819 -13.95 -2.17 -1.54
N PHE A 820 -14.23 -1.18 -0.70
CA PHE A 820 -15.10 -1.35 0.47
C PHE A 820 -16.53 -1.75 0.10
N VAL A 821 -16.99 -1.50 -1.12
CA VAL A 821 -18.31 -1.95 -1.59
C VAL A 821 -18.34 -3.46 -1.85
N TYR A 822 -17.19 -4.09 -2.13
CA TYR A 822 -17.15 -5.45 -2.64
C TYR A 822 -17.76 -6.49 -1.68
N PRO A 823 -17.50 -6.49 -0.37
CA PRO A 823 -18.13 -7.45 0.54
C PRO A 823 -19.66 -7.31 0.56
N ALA A 824 -20.17 -6.07 0.58
CA ALA A 824 -21.60 -5.80 0.57
C ALA A 824 -22.25 -6.21 -0.74
N ALA A 825 -21.63 -5.88 -1.87
CA ALA A 825 -22.13 -6.24 -3.18
C ALA A 825 -22.08 -7.76 -3.42
N GLY A 826 -20.99 -8.44 -3.06
CA GLY A 826 -20.85 -9.90 -3.19
C GLY A 826 -21.89 -10.65 -2.36
N LEU A 827 -22.07 -10.24 -1.10
CA LEU A 827 -23.10 -10.80 -0.20
C LEU A 827 -24.51 -10.57 -0.75
N SER A 828 -24.82 -9.35 -1.17
CA SER A 828 -26.15 -8.97 -1.64
C SER A 828 -26.52 -9.69 -2.94
N VAL A 829 -25.59 -9.74 -3.90
CA VAL A 829 -25.79 -10.45 -5.18
C VAL A 829 -25.95 -11.94 -4.94
N CYS A 830 -25.10 -12.55 -4.11
CA CYS A 830 -25.22 -13.97 -3.77
C CYS A 830 -26.57 -14.30 -3.14
N PHE A 831 -27.01 -13.48 -2.18
CA PHE A 831 -28.30 -13.66 -1.51
C PHE A 831 -29.48 -13.49 -2.49
N ILE A 832 -29.54 -12.37 -3.21
CA ILE A 832 -30.68 -12.03 -4.09
C ILE A 832 -30.78 -13.01 -5.24
N VAL A 833 -29.68 -13.25 -5.97
CA VAL A 833 -29.68 -14.17 -7.11
C VAL A 833 -29.97 -15.59 -6.66
N GLY A 834 -29.42 -16.02 -5.52
CA GLY A 834 -29.67 -17.36 -5.02
C GLY A 834 -31.13 -17.57 -4.61
N TYR A 835 -31.75 -16.56 -3.99
CA TYR A 835 -33.17 -16.58 -3.65
C TYR A 835 -34.05 -16.61 -4.91
N LEU A 836 -33.80 -15.72 -5.88
CA LEU A 836 -34.56 -15.64 -7.13
C LEU A 836 -34.43 -16.91 -7.99
N ALA A 837 -33.22 -17.44 -8.15
CA ALA A 837 -32.98 -18.68 -8.87
C ALA A 837 -33.78 -19.85 -8.27
N SER A 838 -33.96 -19.86 -6.95
CA SER A 838 -34.76 -20.87 -6.24
C SER A 838 -36.28 -20.79 -6.52
N PHE A 839 -36.79 -19.70 -7.11
CA PHE A 839 -38.16 -19.69 -7.62
C PHE A 839 -38.29 -20.51 -8.91
N VAL A 840 -37.24 -20.53 -9.73
CA VAL A 840 -37.19 -21.24 -11.00
C VAL A 840 -36.87 -22.72 -10.79
N THR A 841 -35.95 -23.03 -9.87
CA THR A 841 -35.45 -24.39 -9.66
C THR A 841 -36.27 -25.22 -8.65
N GLY A 842 -37.38 -24.69 -8.11
CA GLY A 842 -38.27 -25.38 -7.16
C GLY A 842 -37.87 -25.24 -5.69
N GLN A 843 -38.75 -25.71 -4.78
CA GLN A 843 -38.52 -25.60 -3.33
C GLN A 843 -37.43 -26.55 -2.82
N SER A 844 -36.83 -26.24 -1.66
CA SER A 844 -35.91 -27.15 -0.98
C SER A 844 -36.63 -28.46 -0.60
N PRO A 845 -36.16 -29.63 -1.06
CA PRO A 845 -36.79 -30.91 -0.73
C PRO A 845 -36.41 -31.45 0.66
N ARG A 846 -35.67 -30.67 1.46
CA ARG A 846 -35.08 -31.10 2.73
C ARG A 846 -35.83 -30.54 3.93
N ASP A 847 -35.82 -31.28 5.04
CA ASP A 847 -36.27 -30.79 6.33
C ASP A 847 -35.40 -29.61 6.79
N LEU A 848 -36.06 -28.52 7.18
CA LEU A 848 -35.45 -27.26 7.58
C LEU A 848 -35.58 -27.00 9.09
N SER A 849 -36.12 -27.96 9.84
CA SER A 849 -36.32 -27.86 11.28
C SER A 849 -35.00 -27.51 11.99
N GLY A 850 -35.00 -26.41 12.75
CA GLY A 850 -33.80 -25.93 13.44
C GLY A 850 -32.68 -25.39 12.55
N LEU A 851 -32.86 -25.31 11.22
CA LEU A 851 -31.85 -24.84 10.24
C LEU A 851 -32.06 -23.38 9.77
N THR A 852 -33.18 -22.77 10.15
CA THR A 852 -33.53 -21.37 9.85
C THR A 852 -33.87 -20.60 11.12
N ILE A 853 -33.80 -19.27 11.06
CA ILE A 853 -34.18 -18.41 12.21
C ILE A 853 -35.67 -18.51 12.59
N TYR A 854 -36.51 -19.03 11.68
CA TYR A 854 -37.95 -19.15 11.89
C TYR A 854 -38.35 -20.48 12.53
N ASP A 855 -37.44 -21.46 12.51
CA ASP A 855 -37.65 -22.85 12.95
C ASP A 855 -36.78 -23.18 14.18
N ALA A 856 -36.26 -22.17 14.87
CA ALA A 856 -35.44 -22.34 16.06
C ALA A 856 -36.32 -22.76 17.25
N PRO A 857 -36.02 -23.88 17.95
CA PRO A 857 -36.80 -24.31 19.11
C PRO A 857 -36.78 -23.25 20.21
N THR A 858 -37.96 -23.05 20.84
CA THR A 858 -38.26 -21.97 21.79
C THR A 858 -37.87 -22.28 23.23
N SER A 859 -37.24 -23.42 23.53
CA SER A 859 -36.73 -23.72 24.88
C SER A 859 -35.65 -24.80 24.91
N ASP A 860 -34.88 -24.84 26.02
CA ASP A 860 -33.85 -25.86 26.33
C ASP A 860 -34.41 -27.31 26.41
N ALA A 861 -35.73 -27.51 26.31
CA ALA A 861 -36.38 -28.82 26.41
C ALA A 861 -36.43 -29.61 25.10
N ASP A 862 -36.20 -28.98 23.94
CA ASP A 862 -36.29 -29.63 22.62
C ASP A 862 -34.91 -30.02 22.04
N HIS A 863 -33.98 -30.49 22.88
CA HIS A 863 -32.74 -31.11 22.44
C HIS A 863 -33.00 -32.48 21.78
N VAL A 864 -33.74 -32.49 20.67
CA VAL A 864 -33.78 -33.65 19.77
C VAL A 864 -32.43 -33.68 19.05
N GLN A 865 -31.67 -34.74 19.28
CA GLN A 865 -30.48 -35.03 18.49
C GLN A 865 -30.88 -35.09 17.01
N VAL A 866 -30.42 -34.13 16.21
CA VAL A 866 -30.47 -34.23 14.76
C VAL A 866 -29.44 -35.31 14.39
N GLU A 867 -29.88 -36.58 14.39
CA GLU A 867 -29.05 -37.70 13.96
C GLU A 867 -28.64 -37.48 12.50
N VAL A 868 -27.34 -37.28 12.29
CA VAL A 868 -26.71 -37.35 10.97
C VAL A 868 -26.81 -38.81 10.53
N SER A 869 -27.81 -39.13 9.70
CA SER A 869 -27.89 -40.45 9.08
C SER A 869 -26.70 -40.63 8.13
N HIS A 870 -25.74 -41.45 8.57
CA HIS A 870 -24.74 -42.01 7.66
C HIS A 870 -25.51 -42.91 6.67
N PRO A 871 -25.37 -42.72 5.34
CA PRO A 871 -25.92 -43.66 4.39
C PRO A 871 -25.27 -45.03 4.64
N ALA A 872 -26.11 -46.03 4.90
CA ALA A 872 -25.67 -47.39 5.10
C ALA A 872 -25.13 -47.98 3.79
N ASN A 873 -23.90 -48.50 3.89
CA ASN A 873 -23.13 -49.35 2.96
C ASN A 873 -22.66 -48.74 1.63
#